data_AF-A0A428AHM1-F1
#
_entry.id   AF-A0A428AHM1-F1
#
_cell.length_a   1.000
_cell.length_b   1.000
_cell.length_c   1.000
_cell.angle_alpha   90.00
_cell.angle_beta   90.00
_cell.angle_gamma   90.00
#
_symmetry.space_group_name_H-M   'P 1'
#
loop_
_entity.id
_entity.type
_entity.pdbx_description
1 polymer ?
#
loop_
_entity_poly.entity_id
_entity_poly.type
_entity_poly.pdbx_seq_one_letter_code
_entity_poly.pdbx_strand_id
1 'polypeptide(L)'
;MDKKIGKSVVATGIAATTIISGALSHQVKADELVESTATKPKATAVTEKPITTADVAEAKEKADAAKKNVNQQQEQTKKAEADLEEAKAAVSDAKEKVATATENEKAATEENISQAETSVKKAEEEVTAKSETVKESETAVQEASQAVKDQENTIAGQQSLVDVAESELNKAKEPVHAETAAVETAKNQENQAQTAVEHAKNELAKADQEANAAPQNQAEIQNKINQTQANLEQTKQLIAATNTELVHEQKNASTAPVDLRNTTYSQFLENLRDNSNNESVRNAAADALALYKRGQNEFKITVGSDPSSPASLENNLQALELVKAINAYRRNAGLPELLVDPYANVASQIQTLYFEKANWHMGKLIGNENVAISFNPQGAVNFWHSEKALYQKIAAQYGLPTDERQLDANDIYMKVGPNIFAQIGHYVQMMDNKANAISAAYDTHPNQFGTPYGTSEVGFHNVRNFNQRVNNGTLLTVEAMEKLLRSGGSRGAASSANVTALKNRLAELQAQKVSQESSLNLLNNQLTDSYKAQKDRAAAVVKAKQNLEAAEKALALTQQNLSDKKAALKSATARIASALSPYQAKLQKAQATLVEAKNQLAALKTAEENKNKALEAAKAELVAAQNRVAAAQKKVSDLKTAPQQLEKAKQDLAAAEADLKAKQVVAEAENAKLVDLQTVYNELLANYNYLLDLLPKEVRQALASATTTTYQANGGLNFAAAGAGSQTLLTSNANPASQDEKDASVETLANVATQAQPKTDNNTNATSTPATPKASPSQSVVLPNTGTEAEQLAFLGMTLGAALLAGAVKHRRRKTL
;
A
#
# COMPACT_ATOMS: atom_id res chain seq x y z
N MET A 1 -34.35 37.92 -24.93
CA MET A 1 -35.54 37.29 -24.34
C MET A 1 -35.46 37.43 -22.83
N ASP A 2 -36.37 38.07 -22.10
CA ASP A 2 -37.39 39.05 -22.48
C ASP A 2 -37.60 40.02 -21.31
N LYS A 3 -37.79 41.31 -21.59
CA LYS A 3 -38.10 42.32 -20.56
C LYS A 3 -38.98 43.41 -21.18
N LYS A 4 -40.30 43.30 -20.98
CA LYS A 4 -41.27 44.26 -21.55
C LYS A 4 -41.28 45.55 -20.74
N ILE A 5 -40.99 46.67 -21.41
CA ILE A 5 -41.19 48.02 -20.88
C ILE A 5 -42.64 48.47 -21.15
N GLY A 6 -43.17 49.34 -20.29
CA GLY A 6 -44.55 49.84 -20.37
C GLY A 6 -44.82 50.71 -21.60
N LYS A 7 -46.11 50.88 -21.94
CA LYS A 7 -46.55 51.77 -23.03
C LYS A 7 -46.75 53.18 -22.49
N SER A 8 -46.15 54.16 -23.15
CA SER A 8 -46.64 55.54 -23.19
C SER A 8 -47.27 55.78 -24.56
N VAL A 9 -48.31 56.62 -24.63
CA VAL A 9 -48.95 57.06 -25.87
C VAL A 9 -49.09 58.58 -25.82
N VAL A 10 -48.82 59.23 -26.95
CA VAL A 10 -48.66 60.69 -27.09
C VAL A 10 -49.71 61.24 -28.06
N ALA A 11 -49.96 62.56 -27.97
CA ALA A 11 -50.82 63.39 -28.84
C ALA A 11 -52.34 63.18 -28.61
N THR A 12 -53.23 64.13 -28.87
CA THR A 12 -53.14 65.49 -29.49
C THR A 12 -54.26 66.35 -28.82
N GLY A 13 -54.24 67.68 -28.68
CA GLY A 13 -53.31 68.77 -29.01
C GLY A 13 -54.10 70.08 -29.23
N ILE A 14 -53.41 71.21 -29.48
CA ILE A 14 -53.94 72.52 -29.91
C ILE A 14 -54.85 73.27 -28.90
N ALA A 15 -54.53 74.55 -28.67
CA ALA A 15 -55.33 75.48 -27.86
C ALA A 15 -56.13 76.45 -28.74
N ALA A 16 -57.19 77.06 -28.20
CA ALA A 16 -57.90 78.18 -28.81
C ALA A 16 -58.25 79.23 -27.73
N THR A 17 -58.05 80.50 -28.07
CA THR A 17 -58.10 81.65 -27.15
C THR A 17 -59.40 82.43 -27.26
N THR A 18 -59.96 82.89 -26.14
CA THR A 18 -60.84 84.07 -26.12
C THR A 18 -60.63 84.87 -24.82
N ILE A 19 -60.45 86.18 -24.96
CA ILE A 19 -60.56 87.16 -23.87
C ILE A 19 -61.77 88.04 -24.20
N ILE A 20 -62.66 88.31 -23.24
CA ILE A 20 -63.72 89.31 -23.38
C ILE A 20 -63.64 90.31 -22.23
N SER A 21 -63.68 91.58 -22.61
CA SER A 21 -63.60 92.80 -21.79
C SER A 21 -64.63 92.89 -20.66
N GLY A 22 -64.19 93.35 -19.49
CA GLY A 22 -65.06 94.08 -18.57
C GLY A 22 -64.99 95.59 -18.86
N ALA A 23 -66.13 96.28 -18.85
CA ALA A 23 -66.22 97.72 -19.09
C ALA A 23 -67.11 98.41 -18.06
N LEU A 24 -66.71 99.63 -17.71
CA LEU A 24 -67.23 100.51 -16.67
C LEU A 24 -68.74 100.82 -16.77
N SER A 25 -69.38 101.05 -15.62
CA SER A 25 -70.36 102.13 -15.47
C SER A 25 -70.42 102.64 -14.04
N HIS A 26 -69.92 103.86 -13.79
CA HIS A 26 -70.24 104.61 -12.58
C HIS A 26 -71.63 105.24 -12.70
N GLN A 27 -72.37 105.31 -11.58
CA GLN A 27 -73.39 106.34 -11.38
C GLN A 27 -73.14 107.00 -10.02
N VAL A 28 -72.70 108.26 -10.06
CA VAL A 28 -72.77 109.18 -8.93
C VAL A 28 -73.75 110.28 -9.34
N LYS A 29 -74.73 110.58 -8.47
CA LYS A 29 -75.61 111.73 -8.64
C LYS A 29 -75.09 112.89 -7.80
N ALA A 30 -74.72 113.96 -8.48
CA ALA A 30 -74.79 115.33 -8.02
C ALA A 30 -75.94 116.00 -8.81
N ASP A 31 -76.63 117.06 -8.38
CA ASP A 31 -76.52 117.87 -7.15
C ASP A 31 -77.92 118.18 -6.61
N GLU A 32 -78.01 118.63 -5.36
CA GLU A 32 -78.67 119.92 -5.05
C GLU A 32 -78.38 120.32 -3.59
N LEU A 33 -77.65 121.42 -3.41
CA LEU A 33 -77.41 122.05 -2.11
C LEU A 33 -77.91 123.50 -2.22
N VAL A 34 -79.11 123.73 -1.69
CA VAL A 34 -79.89 124.96 -1.96
C VAL A 34 -79.17 126.21 -1.47
N GLU A 35 -79.12 127.20 -2.36
CA GLU A 35 -78.43 128.48 -2.19
C GLU A 35 -79.08 129.37 -1.10
N SER A 36 -78.30 129.75 -0.09
CA SER A 36 -78.76 130.63 1.00
C SER A 36 -78.55 132.10 0.63
N THR A 37 -79.54 132.72 0.00
CA THR A 37 -79.46 134.12 -0.45
C THR A 37 -79.58 135.12 0.70
N ALA A 38 -78.43 135.58 1.22
CA ALA A 38 -78.37 136.61 2.26
C ALA A 38 -78.66 138.02 1.71
N THR A 39 -79.78 138.64 2.12
CA THR A 39 -80.11 140.02 1.72
C THR A 39 -79.34 141.06 2.56
N LYS A 40 -78.55 141.90 1.89
CA LYS A 40 -77.73 142.99 2.48
C LYS A 40 -78.64 144.08 3.10
N PRO A 41 -78.29 144.69 4.26
CA PRO A 41 -79.23 145.50 5.05
C PRO A 41 -79.52 146.88 4.43
N LYS A 42 -80.72 147.40 4.73
CA LYS A 42 -81.14 148.77 4.39
C LYS A 42 -81.01 149.69 5.60
N ALA A 43 -80.37 150.85 5.40
CA ALA A 43 -80.07 151.83 6.45
C ALA A 43 -81.23 152.78 6.78
N THR A 44 -80.97 153.71 7.70
CA THR A 44 -81.84 154.76 8.29
C THR A 44 -83.00 154.25 9.18
N ALA A 45 -83.33 154.91 10.31
CA ALA A 45 -82.86 156.21 10.83
C ALA A 45 -82.41 156.15 12.31
N VAL A 46 -81.70 157.19 12.76
CA VAL A 46 -81.15 157.32 14.11
C VAL A 46 -82.13 158.01 15.06
N THR A 47 -82.35 157.41 16.23
CA THR A 47 -82.64 158.12 17.50
C THR A 47 -81.99 157.36 18.67
N GLU A 48 -80.76 157.75 18.95
CA GLU A 48 -79.96 157.57 20.18
C GLU A 48 -80.28 156.40 21.14
N LYS A 49 -79.42 155.38 21.09
CA LYS A 49 -79.16 154.43 22.19
C LYS A 49 -77.64 154.11 22.18
N PRO A 50 -76.94 154.04 23.34
CA PRO A 50 -75.49 153.85 23.35
C PRO A 50 -75.07 152.44 22.90
N ILE A 51 -73.92 152.36 22.20
CA ILE A 51 -73.27 151.13 21.74
C ILE A 51 -72.76 150.31 22.95
N THR A 52 -72.77 148.99 22.84
CA THR A 52 -72.42 148.07 23.94
C THR A 52 -71.15 147.25 23.65
N THR A 53 -70.69 146.51 24.64
CA THR A 53 -69.54 145.61 24.53
C THR A 53 -69.83 144.33 23.76
N ALA A 54 -71.12 143.95 23.60
CA ALA A 54 -71.52 142.77 22.85
C ALA A 54 -71.33 142.94 21.33
N ASP A 55 -71.61 144.15 20.82
CA ASP A 55 -71.55 144.50 19.39
C ASP A 55 -70.13 144.27 18.80
N VAL A 56 -69.10 144.50 19.61
CA VAL A 56 -67.68 144.28 19.25
C VAL A 56 -67.29 142.80 19.29
N ALA A 57 -67.87 142.02 20.20
CA ALA A 57 -67.59 140.58 20.31
C ALA A 57 -68.18 139.81 19.11
N GLU A 58 -69.42 140.12 18.71
CA GLU A 58 -70.06 139.51 17.54
C GLU A 58 -69.31 139.84 16.24
N ALA A 59 -68.75 141.06 16.11
CA ALA A 59 -67.91 141.44 14.98
C ALA A 59 -66.59 140.64 14.94
N LYS A 60 -65.99 140.37 16.11
CA LYS A 60 -64.78 139.54 16.20
C LYS A 60 -65.03 138.10 15.76
N GLU A 61 -66.09 137.48 16.29
CA GLU A 61 -66.44 136.09 15.99
C GLU A 61 -66.66 135.86 14.49
N LYS A 62 -67.35 136.79 13.82
CA LYS A 62 -67.55 136.76 12.37
C LYS A 62 -66.25 136.85 11.58
N ALA A 63 -65.30 137.69 12.02
CA ALA A 63 -63.99 137.79 11.39
C ALA A 63 -63.16 136.50 11.60
N ASP A 64 -63.07 135.97 12.82
CA ASP A 64 -62.30 134.76 13.11
C ASP A 64 -62.92 133.51 12.43
N ALA A 65 -64.25 133.45 12.28
CA ALA A 65 -64.93 132.44 11.46
C ALA A 65 -64.56 132.55 9.97
N ALA A 66 -64.58 133.76 9.38
CA ALA A 66 -64.17 133.97 8.00
C ALA A 66 -62.68 133.61 7.77
N LYS A 67 -61.80 133.83 8.76
CA LYS A 67 -60.38 133.41 8.70
C LYS A 67 -60.22 131.90 8.54
N LYS A 68 -61.04 131.13 9.26
CA LYS A 68 -61.04 129.66 9.17
C LYS A 68 -61.42 129.20 7.77
N ASN A 69 -62.43 129.84 7.16
CA ASN A 69 -62.88 129.54 5.80
C ASN A 69 -61.79 129.85 4.77
N VAL A 70 -61.09 131.00 4.87
CA VAL A 70 -59.92 131.33 4.02
C VAL A 70 -58.85 130.25 4.08
N ASN A 71 -58.45 129.83 5.29
CA ASN A 71 -57.41 128.81 5.45
C ASN A 71 -57.83 127.44 4.90
N GLN A 72 -59.12 127.06 5.00
CA GLN A 72 -59.64 125.83 4.42
C GLN A 72 -59.68 125.89 2.88
N GLN A 73 -60.13 127.02 2.31
CA GLN A 73 -60.16 127.25 0.87
C GLN A 73 -58.74 127.26 0.26
N GLN A 74 -57.75 127.77 0.99
CA GLN A 74 -56.37 127.82 0.52
C GLN A 74 -55.76 126.43 0.31
N GLU A 75 -56.10 125.45 1.17
CA GLU A 75 -55.63 124.07 0.99
C GLU A 75 -56.37 123.34 -0.13
N GLN A 76 -57.67 123.64 -0.35
CA GLN A 76 -58.41 123.17 -1.51
C GLN A 76 -57.84 123.73 -2.82
N THR A 77 -57.42 125.00 -2.83
CA THR A 77 -56.79 125.65 -3.98
C THR A 77 -55.47 124.97 -4.35
N LYS A 78 -54.56 124.74 -3.39
CA LYS A 78 -53.32 123.98 -3.62
C LYS A 78 -53.58 122.58 -4.18
N LYS A 79 -54.61 121.89 -3.69
CA LYS A 79 -54.96 120.56 -4.21
C LYS A 79 -55.41 120.65 -5.67
N ALA A 80 -56.23 121.64 -6.03
CA ALA A 80 -56.65 121.85 -7.40
C ALA A 80 -55.47 122.21 -8.34
N GLU A 81 -54.49 122.98 -7.86
CA GLU A 81 -53.24 123.25 -8.58
C GLU A 81 -52.38 121.98 -8.76
N ALA A 82 -52.28 121.12 -7.76
CA ALA A 82 -51.55 119.85 -7.85
C ALA A 82 -52.21 118.87 -8.84
N ASP A 83 -53.53 118.69 -8.75
CA ASP A 83 -54.33 117.90 -9.70
C ASP A 83 -54.16 118.41 -11.15
N LEU A 84 -53.99 119.73 -11.33
CA LEU A 84 -53.79 120.38 -12.63
C LEU A 84 -52.41 120.08 -13.23
N GLU A 85 -51.34 120.01 -12.43
CA GLU A 85 -50.01 119.62 -12.94
C GLU A 85 -49.93 118.12 -13.26
N GLU A 86 -50.58 117.25 -12.48
CA GLU A 86 -50.66 115.81 -12.78
C GLU A 86 -51.34 115.56 -14.14
N ALA A 87 -52.44 116.26 -14.42
CA ALA A 87 -53.13 116.18 -15.71
C ALA A 87 -52.27 116.69 -16.90
N LYS A 88 -51.40 117.67 -16.70
CA LYS A 88 -50.43 118.12 -17.74
C LYS A 88 -49.41 117.03 -18.05
N ALA A 89 -48.90 116.33 -17.05
CA ALA A 89 -47.98 115.21 -17.25
C ALA A 89 -48.66 114.07 -18.02
N ALA A 90 -49.90 113.70 -17.66
CA ALA A 90 -50.69 112.68 -18.36
C ALA A 90 -50.91 113.01 -19.85
N VAL A 91 -51.16 114.27 -20.19
CA VAL A 91 -51.28 114.75 -21.59
C VAL A 91 -49.95 114.63 -22.35
N SER A 92 -48.81 114.84 -21.69
CA SER A 92 -47.48 114.66 -22.32
C SER A 92 -47.22 113.19 -22.64
N ASP A 93 -47.43 112.31 -21.67
CA ASP A 93 -47.31 110.85 -21.80
C ASP A 93 -48.20 110.29 -22.91
N ALA A 94 -49.43 110.78 -23.01
CA ALA A 94 -50.37 110.39 -24.05
C ALA A 94 -49.94 110.89 -25.44
N LYS A 95 -49.33 112.08 -25.55
CA LYS A 95 -48.78 112.61 -26.81
C LYS A 95 -47.60 111.78 -27.32
N GLU A 96 -46.70 111.32 -26.44
CA GLU A 96 -45.59 110.43 -26.85
C GLU A 96 -46.08 109.04 -27.30
N LYS A 97 -47.10 108.49 -26.62
CA LYS A 97 -47.77 107.24 -27.01
C LYS A 97 -48.48 107.40 -28.36
N VAL A 98 -49.17 108.51 -28.62
CA VAL A 98 -49.77 108.83 -29.93
C VAL A 98 -48.72 108.99 -31.01
N ALA A 99 -47.58 109.66 -30.74
CA ALA A 99 -46.50 109.80 -31.72
C ALA A 99 -45.93 108.43 -32.12
N THR A 100 -45.59 107.58 -31.14
CA THR A 100 -45.08 106.22 -31.35
C THR A 100 -46.09 105.35 -32.11
N ALA A 101 -47.37 105.40 -31.73
CA ALA A 101 -48.42 104.64 -32.43
C ALA A 101 -48.68 105.18 -33.85
N THR A 102 -48.47 106.48 -34.11
CA THR A 102 -48.59 107.07 -35.45
C THR A 102 -47.44 106.62 -36.37
N GLU A 103 -46.23 106.44 -35.83
CA GLU A 103 -45.12 105.89 -36.61
C GLU A 103 -45.30 104.40 -36.92
N ASN A 104 -45.81 103.63 -35.95
CA ASN A 104 -46.19 102.23 -36.17
C ASN A 104 -47.36 102.06 -37.16
N GLU A 105 -48.35 102.95 -37.15
CA GLU A 105 -49.47 102.93 -38.10
C GLU A 105 -49.03 103.31 -39.52
N LYS A 106 -48.15 104.32 -39.68
CA LYS A 106 -47.48 104.60 -40.97
C LYS A 106 -46.68 103.41 -41.50
N ALA A 107 -46.12 102.59 -40.62
CA ALA A 107 -45.43 101.35 -41.00
C ALA A 107 -46.41 100.21 -41.36
N ALA A 108 -47.67 100.27 -40.93
CA ALA A 108 -48.72 99.27 -41.15
C ALA A 108 -49.45 99.42 -42.50
N THR A 109 -48.71 99.75 -43.57
CA THR A 109 -49.26 99.73 -44.93
C THR A 109 -49.64 98.31 -45.35
N GLU A 110 -50.63 98.18 -46.23
CA GLU A 110 -51.07 96.88 -46.77
C GLU A 110 -49.94 96.13 -47.49
N GLU A 111 -49.02 96.87 -48.13
CA GLU A 111 -47.77 96.33 -48.68
C GLU A 111 -46.86 95.75 -47.58
N ASN A 112 -46.58 96.49 -46.50
CA ASN A 112 -45.72 96.01 -45.42
C ASN A 112 -46.32 94.82 -44.68
N ILE A 113 -47.65 94.76 -44.54
CA ILE A 113 -48.36 93.59 -43.99
C ILE A 113 -48.19 92.39 -44.93
N SER A 114 -48.40 92.56 -46.25
CA SER A 114 -48.22 91.49 -47.23
C SER A 114 -46.77 90.99 -47.32
N GLN A 115 -45.78 91.89 -47.22
CA GLN A 115 -44.36 91.53 -47.12
C GLN A 115 -44.04 90.76 -45.83
N ALA A 116 -44.68 91.12 -44.70
CA ALA A 116 -44.52 90.41 -43.43
C ALA A 116 -45.17 89.01 -43.47
N GLU A 117 -46.36 88.87 -44.05
CA GLU A 117 -47.02 87.56 -44.27
C GLU A 117 -46.22 86.67 -45.23
N THR A 118 -45.65 87.26 -46.29
CA THR A 118 -44.70 86.56 -47.18
C THR A 118 -43.45 86.10 -46.44
N SER A 119 -43.03 86.85 -45.41
CA SER A 119 -41.89 86.47 -44.55
C SER A 119 -42.24 85.36 -43.55
N VAL A 120 -43.48 85.32 -43.04
CA VAL A 120 -44.00 84.17 -42.27
C VAL A 120 -43.96 82.91 -43.12
N LYS A 121 -44.53 82.94 -44.33
CA LYS A 121 -44.56 81.77 -45.23
C LYS A 121 -43.16 81.24 -45.55
N LYS A 122 -42.18 82.13 -45.81
CA LYS A 122 -40.78 81.74 -46.03
C LYS A 122 -40.13 81.10 -44.80
N ALA A 123 -40.48 81.56 -43.59
CA ALA A 123 -39.98 80.95 -42.36
C ALA A 123 -40.64 79.58 -42.08
N GLU A 124 -41.91 79.39 -42.45
CA GLU A 124 -42.62 78.11 -42.35
C GLU A 124 -42.10 77.09 -43.38
N GLU A 125 -41.73 77.55 -44.58
CA GLU A 125 -40.97 76.81 -45.58
C GLU A 125 -39.56 76.43 -45.05
N GLU A 126 -38.85 77.33 -44.36
CA GLU A 126 -37.57 77.02 -43.70
C GLU A 126 -37.74 75.94 -42.60
N VAL A 127 -38.74 76.05 -41.73
CA VAL A 127 -39.04 75.05 -40.69
C VAL A 127 -39.33 73.68 -41.30
N THR A 128 -40.03 73.64 -42.44
CA THR A 128 -40.31 72.39 -43.17
C THR A 128 -39.02 71.74 -43.65
N ALA A 129 -38.16 72.48 -44.36
CA ALA A 129 -36.88 71.97 -44.85
C ALA A 129 -35.92 71.55 -43.72
N LYS A 130 -35.91 72.27 -42.59
CA LYS A 130 -35.12 71.89 -41.40
C LYS A 130 -35.71 70.66 -40.69
N SER A 131 -37.03 70.46 -40.71
CA SER A 131 -37.65 69.23 -40.19
C SER A 131 -37.29 68.01 -41.04
N GLU A 132 -37.15 68.17 -42.36
CA GLU A 132 -36.67 67.11 -43.25
C GLU A 132 -35.18 66.83 -43.02
N THR A 133 -34.35 67.87 -42.89
CA THR A 133 -32.93 67.75 -42.52
C THR A 133 -32.72 66.98 -41.21
N VAL A 134 -33.59 67.19 -40.21
CA VAL A 134 -33.58 66.43 -38.95
C VAL A 134 -33.91 64.95 -39.19
N LYS A 135 -34.96 64.63 -39.97
CA LYS A 135 -35.33 63.22 -40.27
C LYS A 135 -34.20 62.48 -41.00
N GLU A 136 -33.59 63.10 -42.01
CA GLU A 136 -32.43 62.54 -42.71
C GLU A 136 -31.26 62.28 -41.76
N SER A 137 -31.03 63.20 -40.80
CA SER A 137 -29.99 63.04 -39.78
C SER A 137 -30.33 61.93 -38.77
N GLU A 138 -31.60 61.75 -38.40
CA GLU A 138 -32.06 60.64 -37.55
C GLU A 138 -31.89 59.28 -38.25
N THR A 139 -32.23 59.17 -39.53
CA THR A 139 -31.98 57.97 -40.33
C THR A 139 -30.47 57.68 -40.43
N ALA A 140 -29.66 58.70 -40.73
CA ALA A 140 -28.21 58.54 -40.85
C ALA A 140 -27.51 58.20 -39.52
N VAL A 141 -28.10 58.52 -38.37
CA VAL A 141 -27.68 58.01 -37.05
C VAL A 141 -28.09 56.54 -36.89
N GLN A 142 -29.33 56.17 -37.20
CA GLN A 142 -29.81 54.78 -37.07
C GLN A 142 -28.99 53.80 -37.94
N GLU A 143 -28.64 54.20 -39.16
CA GLU A 143 -27.75 53.43 -40.05
C GLU A 143 -26.35 53.25 -39.44
N ALA A 144 -25.78 54.31 -38.86
CA ALA A 144 -24.47 54.25 -38.23
C ALA A 144 -24.46 53.36 -36.97
N SER A 145 -25.47 53.47 -36.10
CA SER A 145 -25.63 52.60 -34.92
C SER A 145 -25.82 51.13 -35.29
N GLN A 146 -26.55 50.84 -36.38
CA GLN A 146 -26.72 49.47 -36.86
C GLN A 146 -25.41 48.92 -37.45
N ALA A 147 -24.64 49.72 -38.20
CA ALA A 147 -23.32 49.32 -38.69
C ALA A 147 -22.32 49.05 -37.55
N VAL A 148 -22.31 49.88 -36.51
CA VAL A 148 -21.52 49.65 -35.28
C VAL A 148 -21.88 48.30 -34.64
N LYS A 149 -23.17 48.02 -34.47
CA LYS A 149 -23.68 46.78 -33.88
C LYS A 149 -23.36 45.52 -34.71
N ASP A 150 -23.43 45.61 -36.03
CA ASP A 150 -23.06 44.48 -36.90
C ASP A 150 -21.55 44.22 -36.93
N GLN A 151 -20.73 45.26 -36.73
CA GLN A 151 -19.30 45.11 -36.50
C GLN A 151 -18.99 44.50 -35.12
N GLU A 152 -19.74 44.82 -34.07
CA GLU A 152 -19.62 44.16 -32.76
C GLU A 152 -19.97 42.66 -32.84
N ASN A 153 -21.03 42.31 -33.58
CA ASN A 153 -21.35 40.91 -33.89
C ASN A 153 -20.22 40.20 -34.65
N THR A 154 -19.60 40.90 -35.61
CA THR A 154 -18.46 40.38 -36.38
C THR A 154 -17.23 40.13 -35.51
N ILE A 155 -16.93 41.05 -34.57
CA ILE A 155 -15.84 40.87 -33.59
C ILE A 155 -16.11 39.68 -32.67
N ALA A 156 -17.36 39.49 -32.22
CA ALA A 156 -17.72 38.32 -31.40
C ALA A 156 -17.49 37.00 -32.15
N GLY A 157 -17.92 36.92 -33.42
CA GLY A 157 -17.67 35.75 -34.27
C GLY A 157 -16.17 35.48 -34.51
N GLN A 158 -15.38 36.54 -34.71
CA GLN A 158 -13.93 36.42 -34.90
C GLN A 158 -13.19 36.04 -33.61
N GLN A 159 -13.67 36.48 -32.44
CA GLN A 159 -13.13 36.02 -31.15
C GLN A 159 -13.32 34.50 -31.02
N SER A 160 -14.52 33.98 -31.31
CA SER A 160 -14.75 32.52 -31.32
C SER A 160 -13.85 31.75 -32.30
N LEU A 161 -13.44 32.35 -33.42
CA LEU A 161 -12.46 31.75 -34.34
C LEU A 161 -11.03 31.73 -33.78
N VAL A 162 -10.65 32.72 -32.96
CA VAL A 162 -9.39 32.70 -32.20
C VAL A 162 -9.44 31.60 -31.14
N ASP A 163 -10.53 31.53 -30.37
CA ASP A 163 -10.72 30.56 -29.28
C ASP A 163 -10.67 29.11 -29.83
N VAL A 164 -11.31 28.85 -30.98
CA VAL A 164 -11.24 27.57 -31.69
C VAL A 164 -9.84 27.26 -32.21
N ALA A 165 -9.13 28.24 -32.80
CA ALA A 165 -7.77 28.04 -33.29
C ALA A 165 -6.76 27.76 -32.16
N GLU A 166 -6.95 28.36 -30.98
CA GLU A 166 -6.16 28.08 -29.78
C GLU A 166 -6.50 26.70 -29.19
N SER A 167 -7.78 26.32 -29.16
CA SER A 167 -8.22 24.98 -28.75
C SER A 167 -7.63 23.88 -29.64
N GLU A 168 -7.68 24.05 -30.96
CA GLU A 168 -7.04 23.15 -31.93
C GLU A 168 -5.52 23.07 -31.73
N LEU A 169 -4.85 24.23 -31.57
CA LEU A 169 -3.41 24.31 -31.34
C LEU A 169 -3.00 23.62 -30.03
N ASN A 170 -3.82 23.69 -28.98
CA ASN A 170 -3.55 23.01 -27.72
C ASN A 170 -3.78 21.50 -27.81
N LYS A 171 -4.87 21.06 -28.44
CA LYS A 171 -5.12 19.64 -28.73
C LYS A 171 -4.04 19.01 -29.61
N ALA A 172 -3.46 19.76 -30.54
CA ALA A 172 -2.34 19.33 -31.37
C ALA A 172 -1.01 19.15 -30.61
N LYS A 173 -0.88 19.62 -29.36
CA LYS A 173 0.32 19.44 -28.50
C LYS A 173 0.27 18.18 -27.63
N GLU A 174 -0.92 17.62 -27.38
CA GLU A 174 -1.13 16.47 -26.49
C GLU A 174 -0.43 15.15 -26.89
N PRO A 175 -0.32 14.77 -28.19
CA PRO A 175 -0.08 13.36 -28.54
C PRO A 175 1.40 12.95 -28.58
N VAL A 176 2.09 12.92 -27.43
CA VAL A 176 3.41 12.25 -27.28
C VAL A 176 3.43 11.17 -26.19
N HIS A 177 2.34 11.01 -25.44
CA HIS A 177 2.26 10.11 -24.29
C HIS A 177 2.34 8.62 -24.65
N ALA A 178 1.82 8.21 -25.82
CA ALA A 178 1.81 6.81 -26.23
C ALA A 178 3.22 6.27 -26.53
N GLU A 179 3.99 6.99 -27.34
CA GLU A 179 5.40 6.68 -27.64
C GLU A 179 6.28 6.76 -26.39
N THR A 180 6.00 7.70 -25.48
CA THR A 180 6.71 7.82 -24.20
C THR A 180 6.45 6.60 -23.31
N ALA A 181 5.18 6.19 -23.17
CA ALA A 181 4.83 4.97 -22.44
C ALA A 181 5.41 3.71 -23.11
N ALA A 182 5.50 3.66 -24.44
CA ALA A 182 6.12 2.55 -25.17
C ALA A 182 7.65 2.46 -24.93
N VAL A 183 8.35 3.59 -24.81
CA VAL A 183 9.78 3.63 -24.43
C VAL A 183 9.99 3.10 -23.01
N GLU A 184 9.21 3.57 -22.03
CA GLU A 184 9.34 3.10 -20.64
C GLU A 184 8.94 1.61 -20.51
N THR A 185 7.94 1.15 -21.27
CA THR A 185 7.61 -0.28 -21.38
C THR A 185 8.79 -1.11 -21.92
N ALA A 186 9.41 -0.67 -23.03
CA ALA A 186 10.55 -1.38 -23.63
C ALA A 186 11.79 -1.40 -22.71
N LYS A 187 12.02 -0.34 -21.94
CA LYS A 187 13.07 -0.23 -20.92
C LYS A 187 12.84 -1.17 -19.74
N ASN A 188 11.59 -1.36 -19.32
CA ASN A 188 11.25 -2.37 -18.31
C ASN A 188 11.45 -3.80 -18.82
N GLN A 189 11.20 -4.06 -20.11
CA GLN A 189 11.51 -5.34 -20.76
C GLN A 189 13.04 -5.59 -20.86
N GLU A 190 13.83 -4.56 -21.19
CA GLU A 190 15.30 -4.61 -21.16
C GLU A 190 15.81 -4.97 -19.75
N ASN A 191 15.35 -4.28 -18.71
CA ASN A 191 15.72 -4.56 -17.32
C ASN A 191 15.39 -6.02 -16.89
N GLN A 192 14.23 -6.54 -17.31
CA GLN A 192 13.83 -7.92 -17.04
C GLN A 192 14.74 -8.93 -17.75
N ALA A 193 15.09 -8.68 -19.02
CA ALA A 193 16.02 -9.52 -19.77
C ALA A 193 17.46 -9.46 -19.19
N GLN A 194 17.91 -8.30 -18.73
CA GLN A 194 19.19 -8.12 -18.03
C GLN A 194 19.25 -8.97 -16.75
N THR A 195 18.17 -9.00 -15.97
CA THR A 195 18.03 -9.84 -14.77
C THR A 195 18.02 -11.34 -15.12
N ALA A 196 17.36 -11.72 -16.21
CA ALA A 196 17.34 -13.11 -16.68
C ALA A 196 18.72 -13.62 -17.13
N VAL A 197 19.54 -12.75 -17.76
CA VAL A 197 20.93 -13.06 -18.12
C VAL A 197 21.78 -13.30 -16.87
N GLU A 198 21.71 -12.43 -15.85
CA GLU A 198 22.46 -12.64 -14.61
C GLU A 198 21.99 -13.88 -13.84
N HIS A 199 20.68 -14.19 -13.83
CA HIS A 199 20.18 -15.45 -13.29
C HIS A 199 20.77 -16.66 -14.03
N ALA A 200 20.77 -16.63 -15.37
CA ALA A 200 21.31 -17.72 -16.19
C ALA A 200 22.84 -17.92 -15.99
N LYS A 201 23.62 -16.84 -15.82
CA LYS A 201 25.04 -16.91 -15.44
C LYS A 201 25.25 -17.58 -14.09
N ASN A 202 24.44 -17.24 -13.08
CA ASN A 202 24.55 -17.82 -11.75
C ASN A 202 24.19 -19.32 -11.73
N GLU A 203 23.14 -19.72 -12.44
CA GLU A 203 22.79 -21.15 -12.58
C GLU A 203 23.86 -21.93 -13.36
N LEU A 204 24.48 -21.32 -14.37
CA LEU A 204 25.62 -21.89 -15.07
C LEU A 204 26.83 -22.08 -14.15
N ALA A 205 27.18 -21.07 -13.36
CA ALA A 205 28.31 -21.15 -12.42
C ALA A 205 28.13 -22.28 -11.39
N LYS A 206 26.91 -22.46 -10.86
CA LYS A 206 26.57 -23.62 -9.99
C LYS A 206 26.75 -24.95 -10.72
N ALA A 207 26.21 -25.08 -11.93
CA ALA A 207 26.29 -26.32 -12.71
C ALA A 207 27.75 -26.70 -13.06
N ASP A 208 28.58 -25.74 -13.48
CA ASP A 208 30.00 -25.98 -13.74
C ASP A 208 30.75 -26.33 -12.42
N GLN A 209 30.40 -25.72 -11.28
CA GLN A 209 30.97 -26.08 -9.96
C GLN A 209 30.62 -27.52 -9.55
N GLU A 210 29.36 -27.94 -9.66
CA GLU A 210 28.92 -29.30 -9.34
C GLU A 210 29.53 -30.35 -10.28
N ALA A 211 29.72 -30.03 -11.56
CA ALA A 211 30.40 -30.89 -12.52
C ALA A 211 31.89 -31.07 -12.18
N ASN A 212 32.58 -29.99 -11.82
CA ASN A 212 34.01 -30.00 -11.50
C ASN A 212 34.36 -30.77 -10.20
N ALA A 213 33.42 -30.93 -9.27
CA ALA A 213 33.63 -31.73 -8.06
C ALA A 213 33.56 -33.26 -8.28
N ALA A 214 32.96 -33.73 -9.38
CA ALA A 214 32.69 -35.15 -9.61
C ALA A 214 33.96 -36.05 -9.75
N PRO A 215 35.04 -35.63 -10.47
CA PRO A 215 36.22 -36.48 -10.68
C PRO A 215 36.97 -36.84 -9.39
N GLN A 216 36.99 -35.95 -8.38
CA GLN A 216 37.65 -36.22 -7.11
C GLN A 216 36.96 -37.36 -6.34
N ASN A 217 35.62 -37.33 -6.25
CA ASN A 217 34.85 -38.39 -5.62
C ASN A 217 35.03 -39.74 -6.33
N GLN A 218 35.11 -39.75 -7.66
CA GLN A 218 35.37 -40.97 -8.44
C GLN A 218 36.76 -41.54 -8.15
N ALA A 219 37.79 -40.69 -8.09
CA ALA A 219 39.15 -41.10 -7.74
C ALA A 219 39.24 -41.65 -6.31
N GLU A 220 38.52 -41.06 -5.34
CA GLU A 220 38.41 -41.61 -3.98
C GLU A 220 37.76 -42.99 -3.93
N ILE A 221 36.65 -43.19 -4.65
CA ILE A 221 35.96 -44.49 -4.70
C ILE A 221 36.88 -45.53 -5.36
N GLN A 222 37.54 -45.18 -6.46
CA GLN A 222 38.49 -46.08 -7.13
C GLN A 222 39.68 -46.45 -6.23
N ASN A 223 40.21 -45.51 -5.43
CA ASN A 223 41.26 -45.81 -4.46
C ASN A 223 40.77 -46.77 -3.36
N LYS A 224 39.53 -46.61 -2.87
CA LYS A 224 38.89 -47.52 -1.90
C LYS A 224 38.65 -48.92 -2.49
N ILE A 225 38.28 -49.02 -3.77
CA ILE A 225 38.21 -50.29 -4.52
C ILE A 225 39.58 -50.97 -4.55
N ASN A 226 40.61 -50.26 -5.01
CA ASN A 226 41.98 -50.78 -5.14
C ASN A 226 42.51 -51.31 -3.79
N GLN A 227 42.31 -50.56 -2.70
CA GLN A 227 42.68 -50.98 -1.34
C GLN A 227 41.91 -52.22 -0.88
N THR A 228 40.58 -52.25 -1.07
CA THR A 228 39.75 -53.39 -0.66
C THR A 228 40.11 -54.65 -1.44
N GLN A 229 40.48 -54.52 -2.72
CA GLN A 229 40.86 -55.62 -3.58
C GLN A 229 42.24 -56.19 -3.25
N ALA A 230 43.20 -55.35 -2.85
CA ALA A 230 44.49 -55.79 -2.30
C ALA A 230 44.30 -56.56 -0.98
N ASN A 231 43.47 -56.03 -0.06
CA ASN A 231 43.16 -56.68 1.21
C ASN A 231 42.47 -58.04 1.01
N LEU A 232 41.55 -58.15 0.03
CA LEU A 232 40.90 -59.41 -0.34
C LEU A 232 41.90 -60.47 -0.81
N GLU A 233 42.89 -60.10 -1.62
CA GLU A 233 43.90 -61.05 -2.10
C GLU A 233 44.84 -61.51 -0.97
N GLN A 234 45.19 -60.62 -0.03
CA GLN A 234 45.90 -60.98 1.19
C GLN A 234 45.08 -61.96 2.05
N THR A 235 43.77 -61.72 2.23
CA THR A 235 42.87 -62.63 2.96
C THR A 235 42.78 -64.01 2.28
N LYS A 236 42.74 -64.09 0.95
CA LYS A 236 42.80 -65.38 0.22
C LYS A 236 44.12 -66.12 0.45
N GLN A 237 45.26 -65.42 0.44
CA GLN A 237 46.57 -66.03 0.73
C GLN A 237 46.63 -66.59 2.16
N LEU A 238 46.09 -65.86 3.14
CA LEU A 238 45.98 -66.34 4.52
C LEU A 238 45.07 -67.58 4.64
N ILE A 239 43.95 -67.63 3.91
CA ILE A 239 43.09 -68.83 3.84
C ILE A 239 43.85 -70.05 3.30
N ALA A 240 44.70 -69.87 2.28
CA ALA A 240 45.51 -70.96 1.74
C ALA A 240 46.60 -71.44 2.72
N ALA A 241 47.26 -70.51 3.42
CA ALA A 241 48.26 -70.83 4.45
C ALA A 241 47.64 -71.59 5.64
N THR A 242 46.57 -71.06 6.25
CA THR A 242 45.90 -71.70 7.40
C THR A 242 45.29 -73.07 7.06
N ASN A 243 44.80 -73.28 5.83
CA ASN A 243 44.39 -74.62 5.38
C ASN A 243 45.58 -75.60 5.35
N THR A 244 46.76 -75.14 4.91
CA THR A 244 47.97 -75.97 4.82
C THR A 244 48.45 -76.36 6.22
N GLU A 245 48.52 -75.39 7.14
CA GLU A 245 48.84 -75.61 8.56
C GLU A 245 47.87 -76.60 9.23
N LEU A 246 46.56 -76.44 8.97
CA LEU A 246 45.52 -77.31 9.52
C LEU A 246 45.67 -78.78 9.10
N VAL A 247 46.09 -79.05 7.86
CA VAL A 247 46.38 -80.41 7.37
C VAL A 247 47.65 -80.99 8.03
N HIS A 248 48.70 -80.17 8.18
CA HIS A 248 49.92 -80.61 8.87
C HIS A 248 49.67 -80.95 10.34
N GLU A 249 48.93 -80.11 11.07
CA GLU A 249 48.70 -80.33 12.51
C GLU A 249 47.77 -81.51 12.79
N GLN A 250 46.77 -81.75 11.93
CA GLN A 250 45.96 -82.98 12.00
C GLN A 250 46.82 -84.24 11.78
N LYS A 251 47.79 -84.19 10.86
CA LYS A 251 48.73 -85.30 10.63
C LYS A 251 49.63 -85.52 11.85
N ASN A 252 50.20 -84.46 12.43
CA ASN A 252 51.04 -84.54 13.64
C ASN A 252 50.28 -85.19 14.80
N ALA A 253 49.06 -84.71 15.08
CA ALA A 253 48.20 -85.22 16.15
C ALA A 253 47.81 -86.71 15.94
N SER A 254 47.78 -87.19 14.70
CA SER A 254 47.51 -88.60 14.37
C SER A 254 48.65 -89.56 14.75
N THR A 255 49.86 -89.05 15.02
CA THR A 255 51.10 -89.86 15.09
C THR A 255 51.86 -89.75 16.42
N ALA A 256 51.28 -89.12 17.44
CA ALA A 256 51.92 -88.98 18.75
C ALA A 256 52.01 -90.35 19.49
N PRO A 257 53.14 -90.68 20.14
CA PRO A 257 53.28 -91.92 20.90
C PRO A 257 52.39 -91.94 22.14
N VAL A 258 51.87 -93.12 22.49
CA VAL A 258 50.99 -93.32 23.65
C VAL A 258 51.80 -93.34 24.95
N ASP A 259 51.37 -92.56 25.94
CA ASP A 259 51.86 -92.67 27.32
C ASP A 259 51.22 -93.90 27.99
N LEU A 260 51.92 -95.04 27.91
CA LEU A 260 51.45 -96.32 28.45
C LEU A 260 51.35 -96.35 29.98
N ARG A 261 51.95 -95.39 30.70
CA ARG A 261 51.90 -95.31 32.17
C ARG A 261 50.73 -94.49 32.68
N ASN A 262 50.49 -93.33 32.07
CA ASN A 262 49.46 -92.40 32.53
C ASN A 262 48.13 -92.56 31.77
N THR A 263 48.06 -93.41 30.74
CA THR A 263 46.79 -93.80 30.10
C THR A 263 46.15 -94.97 30.83
N THR A 264 44.87 -94.85 31.18
CA THR A 264 44.09 -95.92 31.81
C THR A 264 43.38 -96.80 30.78
N TYR A 265 43.07 -98.02 31.17
CA TYR A 265 42.27 -98.96 30.39
C TYR A 265 40.84 -98.43 30.15
N SER A 266 40.30 -97.64 31.10
CA SER A 266 39.07 -96.86 30.88
C SER A 266 39.22 -95.89 29.71
N GLN A 267 40.27 -95.06 29.66
CA GLN A 267 40.49 -94.11 28.57
C GLN A 267 40.70 -94.82 27.22
N PHE A 268 41.34 -95.98 27.22
CA PHE A 268 41.46 -96.86 26.05
C PHE A 268 40.08 -97.37 25.57
N LEU A 269 39.23 -97.84 26.48
CA LEU A 269 37.86 -98.26 26.14
C LEU A 269 36.99 -97.06 25.69
N GLU A 270 37.19 -95.86 26.24
CA GLU A 270 36.51 -94.65 25.78
C GLU A 270 36.95 -94.27 24.36
N ASN A 271 38.25 -94.40 24.04
CA ASN A 271 38.75 -94.22 22.69
C ASN A 271 38.07 -95.21 21.72
N LEU A 272 38.01 -96.50 22.06
CA LEU A 272 37.34 -97.53 21.26
C LEU A 272 35.82 -97.29 21.13
N ARG A 273 35.15 -96.87 22.19
CA ARG A 273 33.72 -96.50 22.19
C ARG A 273 33.41 -95.36 21.23
N ASP A 274 34.23 -94.32 21.24
CA ASP A 274 33.94 -93.06 20.53
C ASP A 274 34.53 -93.01 19.11
N ASN A 275 35.61 -93.74 18.83
CA ASN A 275 36.39 -93.62 17.59
C ASN A 275 36.46 -94.92 16.76
N SER A 276 36.01 -96.07 17.26
CA SER A 276 36.04 -97.30 16.46
C SER A 276 35.00 -97.27 15.34
N ASN A 277 35.45 -97.52 14.11
CA ASN A 277 34.56 -97.70 12.95
C ASN A 277 33.63 -98.93 13.10
N ASN A 278 33.98 -99.89 13.95
CA ASN A 278 33.24 -101.14 14.15
C ASN A 278 32.27 -101.03 15.34
N GLU A 279 30.97 -101.20 15.07
CA GLU A 279 29.90 -101.08 16.06
C GLU A 279 29.97 -102.13 17.19
N SER A 280 30.37 -103.37 16.88
CA SER A 280 30.53 -104.40 17.91
C SER A 280 31.64 -104.04 18.91
N VAL A 281 32.71 -103.41 18.42
CA VAL A 281 33.80 -102.89 19.25
C VAL A 281 33.33 -101.70 20.10
N ARG A 282 32.57 -100.76 19.52
CA ARG A 282 32.00 -99.62 20.28
C ARG A 282 31.09 -100.08 21.41
N ASN A 283 30.19 -101.03 21.13
CA ASN A 283 29.22 -101.52 22.09
C ASN A 283 29.89 -102.33 23.21
N ALA A 284 30.78 -103.27 22.87
CA ALA A 284 31.54 -104.04 23.87
C ALA A 284 32.43 -103.14 24.75
N ALA A 285 32.99 -102.06 24.21
CA ALA A 285 33.72 -101.06 24.99
C ALA A 285 32.80 -100.27 25.94
N ALA A 286 31.58 -99.93 25.53
CA ALA A 286 30.58 -99.30 26.40
C ALA A 286 30.14 -100.23 27.54
N ASP A 287 29.93 -101.52 27.27
CA ASP A 287 29.58 -102.53 28.28
C ASP A 287 30.71 -102.75 29.30
N ALA A 288 31.96 -102.79 28.83
CA ALA A 288 33.15 -102.86 29.69
C ALA A 288 33.28 -101.62 30.59
N LEU A 289 33.02 -100.42 30.07
CA LEU A 289 32.99 -99.19 30.86
C LEU A 289 31.83 -99.15 31.87
N ALA A 290 30.69 -99.77 31.55
CA ALA A 290 29.60 -99.97 32.50
C ALA A 290 30.00 -100.96 33.61
N LEU A 291 30.82 -101.97 33.31
CA LEU A 291 31.29 -102.95 34.29
C LEU A 291 32.21 -102.34 35.37
N TYR A 292 33.08 -101.37 35.04
CA TYR A 292 33.81 -100.60 36.07
C TYR A 292 32.86 -99.87 37.04
N LYS A 293 31.86 -99.17 36.50
CA LYS A 293 30.84 -98.46 37.31
C LYS A 293 30.08 -99.45 38.19
N ARG A 294 29.78 -100.64 37.66
CA ARG A 294 29.15 -101.74 38.39
C ARG A 294 30.05 -102.26 39.53
N GLY A 295 31.34 -102.47 39.30
CA GLY A 295 32.30 -102.91 40.33
C GLY A 295 32.42 -101.94 41.49
N GLN A 296 32.44 -100.64 41.20
CA GLN A 296 32.42 -99.58 42.21
C GLN A 296 31.10 -99.57 43.01
N ASN A 297 29.97 -99.71 42.32
CA ASN A 297 28.65 -99.62 42.94
C ASN A 297 28.27 -100.88 43.75
N GLU A 298 28.47 -102.09 43.22
CA GLU A 298 28.05 -103.34 43.85
C GLU A 298 29.09 -103.89 44.84
N PHE A 299 30.38 -103.92 44.46
CA PHE A 299 31.42 -104.61 45.24
C PHE A 299 32.32 -103.65 46.04
N LYS A 300 32.13 -102.34 45.87
CA LYS A 300 32.96 -101.28 46.47
C LYS A 300 34.44 -101.45 46.11
N ILE A 301 34.70 -101.82 44.85
CA ILE A 301 36.02 -101.86 44.23
C ILE A 301 36.11 -100.74 43.20
N THR A 302 36.94 -99.73 43.47
CA THR A 302 37.31 -98.73 42.47
C THR A 302 38.61 -99.20 41.84
N VAL A 303 38.62 -99.46 40.52
CA VAL A 303 39.86 -99.80 39.81
C VAL A 303 40.66 -98.51 39.60
N GLY A 304 41.91 -98.49 40.07
CA GLY A 304 42.75 -97.29 40.15
C GLY A 304 43.25 -96.78 38.79
N SER A 305 43.69 -95.53 38.76
CA SER A 305 44.32 -94.88 37.61
C SER A 305 45.82 -94.60 37.80
N ASP A 306 46.41 -95.14 38.88
CA ASP A 306 47.84 -95.08 39.15
C ASP A 306 48.61 -96.08 38.25
N PRO A 307 49.94 -95.94 38.10
CA PRO A 307 50.72 -96.82 37.21
C PRO A 307 50.73 -98.30 37.64
N SER A 308 50.59 -98.57 38.94
CA SER A 308 50.62 -99.91 39.54
C SER A 308 49.28 -100.66 39.43
N SER A 309 48.16 -99.96 39.24
CA SER A 309 46.82 -100.51 39.02
C SER A 309 46.77 -101.54 37.88
N PRO A 310 45.97 -102.61 38.00
CA PRO A 310 45.74 -103.55 36.89
C PRO A 310 44.99 -102.90 35.71
N ALA A 311 44.56 -101.63 35.81
CA ALA A 311 44.03 -100.82 34.72
C ALA A 311 45.03 -99.82 34.09
N SER A 312 46.33 -99.83 34.41
CA SER A 312 47.32 -99.11 33.59
C SER A 312 47.55 -99.85 32.26
N LEU A 313 47.86 -99.14 31.16
CA LEU A 313 48.13 -99.82 29.89
C LEU A 313 49.44 -100.62 29.92
N GLU A 314 50.44 -100.18 30.69
CA GLU A 314 51.66 -100.95 30.96
C GLU A 314 51.38 -102.27 31.67
N ASN A 315 50.50 -102.30 32.67
CA ASN A 315 50.11 -103.54 33.35
C ASN A 315 49.19 -104.41 32.51
N ASN A 316 48.35 -103.84 31.64
CA ASN A 316 47.57 -104.64 30.69
C ASN A 316 48.43 -105.29 29.61
N LEU A 317 49.55 -104.66 29.22
CA LEU A 317 50.57 -105.31 28.39
C LEU A 317 51.28 -106.45 29.16
N GLN A 318 51.59 -106.27 30.45
CA GLN A 318 52.13 -107.36 31.28
C GLN A 318 51.14 -108.49 31.53
N ALA A 319 49.84 -108.21 31.64
CA ALA A 319 48.79 -109.23 31.75
C ALA A 319 48.69 -110.11 30.49
N LEU A 320 49.13 -109.64 29.32
CA LEU A 320 49.25 -110.49 28.14
C LEU A 320 50.36 -111.55 28.27
N GLU A 321 51.38 -111.34 29.11
CA GLU A 321 52.41 -112.35 29.37
C GLU A 321 51.85 -113.57 30.13
N LEU A 322 50.78 -113.39 30.95
CA LEU A 322 50.01 -114.51 31.51
C LEU A 322 49.43 -115.37 30.38
N VAL A 323 48.80 -114.72 29.39
CA VAL A 323 48.18 -115.41 28.25
C VAL A 323 49.22 -116.08 27.36
N LYS A 324 50.38 -115.43 27.10
CA LYS A 324 51.49 -116.03 26.34
C LYS A 324 52.01 -117.30 27.03
N ALA A 325 52.21 -117.26 28.34
CA ALA A 325 52.67 -118.40 29.13
C ALA A 325 51.63 -119.55 29.16
N ILE A 326 50.35 -119.24 29.36
CA ILE A 326 49.26 -120.24 29.33
C ILE A 326 49.15 -120.89 27.94
N ASN A 327 49.14 -120.09 26.89
CA ASN A 327 49.04 -120.59 25.52
C ASN A 327 50.27 -121.41 25.12
N ALA A 328 51.46 -121.13 25.67
CA ALA A 328 52.62 -122.00 25.49
C ALA A 328 52.42 -123.40 26.09
N TYR A 329 51.87 -123.51 27.31
CA TYR A 329 51.52 -124.81 27.90
C TYR A 329 50.42 -125.53 27.11
N ARG A 330 49.33 -124.84 26.75
CA ARG A 330 48.24 -125.40 25.94
C ARG A 330 48.72 -125.91 24.59
N ARG A 331 49.49 -125.12 23.85
CA ARG A 331 50.10 -125.49 22.56
C ARG A 331 51.02 -126.72 22.70
N ASN A 332 51.83 -126.78 23.74
CA ASN A 332 52.71 -127.94 24.00
C ASN A 332 51.92 -129.24 24.29
N ALA A 333 50.70 -129.13 24.84
CA ALA A 333 49.78 -130.24 25.04
C ALA A 333 48.90 -130.56 23.81
N GLY A 334 49.00 -129.80 22.72
CA GLY A 334 48.14 -129.94 21.54
C GLY A 334 46.72 -129.40 21.73
N LEU A 335 46.50 -128.53 22.73
CA LEU A 335 45.26 -127.75 22.88
C LEU A 335 45.32 -126.46 22.04
N PRO A 336 44.16 -125.93 21.59
CA PRO A 336 44.09 -124.59 21.01
C PRO A 336 44.53 -123.50 21.99
N GLU A 337 45.16 -122.47 21.43
CA GLU A 337 45.46 -121.22 22.14
C GLU A 337 44.18 -120.44 22.44
N LEU A 338 44.13 -119.80 23.61
CA LEU A 338 43.01 -118.98 24.05
C LEU A 338 43.15 -117.57 23.47
N LEU A 339 42.05 -117.04 22.91
CA LEU A 339 41.99 -115.66 22.44
C LEU A 339 41.64 -114.69 23.58
N VAL A 340 42.27 -113.52 23.57
CA VAL A 340 42.05 -112.49 24.59
C VAL A 340 40.68 -111.85 24.40
N ASP A 341 39.91 -111.75 25.48
CA ASP A 341 38.71 -110.94 25.56
C ASP A 341 39.03 -109.60 26.26
N PRO A 342 39.31 -108.52 25.51
CA PRO A 342 39.71 -107.24 26.09
C PRO A 342 38.60 -106.57 26.91
N TYR A 343 37.35 -106.97 26.73
CA TYR A 343 36.21 -106.41 27.47
C TYR A 343 36.00 -107.18 28.78
N ALA A 344 36.23 -108.49 28.77
CA ALA A 344 36.26 -109.30 29.99
C ALA A 344 37.50 -109.05 30.87
N ASN A 345 38.61 -108.50 30.35
CA ASN A 345 39.73 -108.03 31.19
C ASN A 345 39.26 -107.10 32.32
N VAL A 346 38.23 -106.27 32.09
CA VAL A 346 37.65 -105.41 33.13
C VAL A 346 37.10 -106.22 34.31
N ALA A 347 36.52 -107.40 34.05
CA ALA A 347 36.09 -108.30 35.13
C ALA A 347 37.29 -108.76 35.97
N SER A 348 38.36 -109.26 35.32
CA SER A 348 39.57 -109.69 36.04
C SER A 348 40.24 -108.54 36.82
N GLN A 349 40.33 -107.34 36.26
CA GLN A 349 40.90 -106.19 36.99
C GLN A 349 40.10 -105.82 38.26
N ILE A 350 38.77 -105.96 38.22
CA ILE A 350 37.89 -105.74 39.38
C ILE A 350 38.05 -106.88 40.42
N GLN A 351 38.19 -108.13 39.96
CA GLN A 351 38.33 -109.29 40.85
C GLN A 351 39.73 -109.37 41.48
N THR A 352 40.79 -108.93 40.80
CA THR A 352 42.15 -108.88 41.32
C THR A 352 42.24 -107.93 42.52
N LEU A 353 41.69 -106.72 42.39
CA LEU A 353 41.58 -105.76 43.49
C LEU A 353 40.58 -106.18 44.58
N TYR A 354 39.63 -107.08 44.26
CA TYR A 354 38.80 -107.72 45.29
C TYR A 354 39.59 -108.75 46.09
N PHE A 355 40.40 -109.59 45.42
CA PHE A 355 41.23 -110.59 46.06
C PHE A 355 42.24 -109.96 47.01
N GLU A 356 42.97 -108.93 46.59
CA GLU A 356 43.89 -108.16 47.46
C GLU A 356 43.18 -107.57 48.69
N LYS A 357 41.94 -107.09 48.53
CA LYS A 357 41.16 -106.45 49.59
C LYS A 357 40.51 -107.44 50.55
N ALA A 358 40.20 -108.66 50.10
CA ALA A 358 39.35 -109.61 50.83
C ALA A 358 40.07 -110.92 51.20
N ASN A 359 41.20 -111.23 50.56
CA ASN A 359 41.95 -112.49 50.67
C ASN A 359 41.13 -113.75 50.31
N TRP A 360 40.18 -113.64 49.38
CA TRP A 360 39.46 -114.77 48.78
C TRP A 360 38.94 -114.44 47.37
N HIS A 361 38.68 -115.50 46.59
CA HIS A 361 38.14 -115.47 45.23
C HIS A 361 36.79 -114.76 45.14
N MET A 362 36.54 -113.94 44.11
CA MET A 362 35.25 -113.23 44.02
C MET A 362 34.14 -114.15 43.53
N GLY A 363 34.36 -114.91 42.45
CA GLY A 363 33.39 -115.86 41.90
C GLY A 363 32.07 -115.23 41.41
N LYS A 364 32.05 -113.93 41.10
CA LYS A 364 30.81 -113.17 40.76
C LYS A 364 30.82 -112.50 39.39
N LEU A 365 31.98 -112.15 38.86
CA LEU A 365 32.12 -111.67 37.49
C LEU A 365 32.71 -112.76 36.59
N ILE A 366 33.57 -113.61 37.15
CA ILE A 366 34.11 -114.81 36.50
C ILE A 366 33.96 -115.97 37.50
N GLY A 367 33.48 -117.13 37.04
CA GLY A 367 33.41 -118.34 37.88
C GLY A 367 34.67 -119.21 37.81
N ASN A 368 35.33 -119.22 36.65
CA ASN A 368 36.55 -119.98 36.38
C ASN A 368 37.79 -119.05 36.48
N GLU A 369 38.02 -118.48 37.65
CA GLU A 369 39.18 -117.64 37.95
C GLU A 369 40.36 -118.46 38.50
N ASN A 370 41.56 -118.22 37.99
CA ASN A 370 42.82 -118.60 38.64
C ASN A 370 43.46 -117.33 39.22
N VAL A 371 43.95 -117.38 40.46
CA VAL A 371 44.70 -116.27 41.08
C VAL A 371 46.07 -116.75 41.54
N ALA A 372 47.08 -115.90 41.42
CA ALA A 372 48.42 -116.13 41.93
C ALA A 372 49.02 -114.82 42.44
N ILE A 373 49.24 -114.76 43.75
CA ILE A 373 49.89 -113.64 44.44
C ILE A 373 51.40 -113.88 44.52
N SER A 374 52.20 -112.80 44.58
CA SER A 374 53.64 -112.85 44.82
C SER A 374 54.50 -113.44 43.70
N PHE A 375 53.95 -113.55 42.48
CA PHE A 375 54.67 -114.00 41.29
C PHE A 375 54.59 -112.98 40.15
N ASN A 376 55.64 -112.90 39.34
CA ASN A 376 55.53 -112.31 38.00
C ASN A 376 54.68 -113.20 37.07
N PRO A 377 54.22 -112.71 35.91
CA PRO A 377 53.27 -113.44 35.05
C PRO A 377 53.70 -114.88 34.68
N GLN A 378 54.96 -115.10 34.30
CA GLN A 378 55.45 -116.44 33.99
C GLN A 378 55.50 -117.32 35.25
N GLY A 379 55.88 -116.76 36.41
CA GLY A 379 55.89 -117.45 37.69
C GLY A 379 54.51 -117.90 38.15
N ALA A 380 53.49 -117.06 37.98
CA ALA A 380 52.09 -117.39 38.28
C ALA A 380 51.61 -118.61 37.49
N VAL A 381 51.87 -118.62 36.18
CA VAL A 381 51.48 -119.72 35.29
C VAL A 381 52.28 -120.99 35.58
N ASN A 382 53.57 -120.87 35.89
CA ASN A 382 54.39 -122.02 36.31
C ASN A 382 53.91 -122.62 37.64
N PHE A 383 53.47 -121.78 38.58
CA PHE A 383 52.86 -122.20 39.85
C PHE A 383 51.56 -122.97 39.60
N TRP A 384 50.62 -122.40 38.83
CA TRP A 384 49.39 -123.08 38.44
C TRP A 384 49.63 -124.43 37.74
N HIS A 385 50.58 -124.50 36.80
CA HIS A 385 50.93 -125.76 36.12
C HIS A 385 51.57 -126.81 37.06
N SER A 386 52.19 -126.40 38.18
CA SER A 386 52.88 -127.33 39.08
C SER A 386 51.95 -128.39 39.72
N GLU A 387 50.65 -128.08 39.83
CA GLU A 387 49.61 -128.97 40.33
C GLU A 387 49.43 -130.23 39.46
N LYS A 388 49.92 -130.25 38.21
CA LYS A 388 49.88 -131.41 37.29
C LYS A 388 50.30 -132.73 37.95
N ALA A 389 51.34 -132.69 38.79
CA ALA A 389 51.87 -133.88 39.48
C ALA A 389 50.97 -134.37 40.64
N LEU A 390 50.07 -133.52 41.14
CA LEU A 390 49.01 -133.90 42.09
C LEU A 390 47.76 -134.34 41.33
N TYR A 391 47.40 -133.64 40.25
CA TYR A 391 46.32 -134.03 39.34
C TYR A 391 46.47 -135.47 38.85
N GLN A 392 47.66 -135.85 38.36
CA GLN A 392 47.91 -137.22 37.87
C GLN A 392 47.66 -138.31 38.94
N LYS A 393 47.84 -138.01 40.23
CA LYS A 393 47.55 -138.94 41.34
C LYS A 393 46.05 -139.04 41.61
N ILE A 394 45.35 -137.90 41.63
CA ILE A 394 43.90 -137.83 41.81
C ILE A 394 43.17 -138.46 40.62
N ALA A 395 43.67 -138.25 39.39
CA ALA A 395 43.12 -138.84 38.18
C ALA A 395 43.16 -140.38 38.21
N ALA A 396 44.21 -140.98 38.76
CA ALA A 396 44.28 -142.43 38.98
C ALA A 396 43.31 -142.93 40.06
N GLN A 397 43.05 -142.14 41.11
CA GLN A 397 42.11 -142.49 42.18
C GLN A 397 40.64 -142.39 41.74
N TYR A 398 40.29 -141.37 40.95
CA TYR A 398 38.91 -141.08 40.54
C TYR A 398 38.57 -141.59 39.13
N GLY A 399 39.55 -142.10 38.37
CA GLY A 399 39.36 -142.48 36.97
C GLY A 399 39.03 -141.26 36.10
N LEU A 400 39.94 -140.29 36.05
CA LEU A 400 39.87 -139.08 35.21
C LEU A 400 40.87 -139.20 34.04
N PRO A 401 40.62 -138.51 32.91
CA PRO A 401 41.59 -138.49 31.81
C PRO A 401 42.90 -137.81 32.21
N THR A 402 44.04 -138.37 31.79
CA THR A 402 45.37 -137.76 31.94
C THR A 402 45.94 -137.19 30.64
N ASP A 403 45.25 -137.40 29.51
CA ASP A 403 45.47 -136.67 28.26
C ASP A 403 44.92 -135.25 28.42
N GLU A 404 45.80 -134.26 28.34
CA GLU A 404 45.47 -132.84 28.51
C GLU A 404 44.39 -132.35 27.54
N ARG A 405 44.29 -132.98 26.36
CA ARG A 405 43.25 -132.66 25.35
C ARG A 405 41.86 -133.14 25.76
N GLN A 406 41.75 -133.95 26.81
CA GLN A 406 40.51 -134.55 27.31
C GLN A 406 40.05 -133.96 28.66
N LEU A 407 40.79 -133.00 29.22
CA LEU A 407 40.41 -132.33 30.48
C LEU A 407 39.19 -131.42 30.25
N ASP A 408 38.12 -131.67 30.98
CA ASP A 408 36.99 -130.74 31.17
C ASP A 408 36.99 -130.33 32.64
N ALA A 409 37.17 -129.04 32.92
CA ALA A 409 37.32 -128.56 34.28
C ALA A 409 36.05 -128.71 35.13
N ASN A 410 34.87 -128.59 34.51
CA ASN A 410 33.58 -128.73 35.19
C ASN A 410 33.30 -130.19 35.55
N ASP A 411 33.51 -131.12 34.61
CA ASP A 411 33.27 -132.54 34.85
C ASP A 411 34.26 -133.11 35.88
N ILE A 412 35.49 -132.61 35.90
CA ILE A 412 36.47 -132.92 36.95
C ILE A 412 36.01 -132.36 38.31
N TYR A 413 35.62 -131.08 38.39
CA TYR A 413 35.08 -130.47 39.62
C TYR A 413 33.89 -131.25 40.19
N MET A 414 32.90 -131.58 39.36
CA MET A 414 31.70 -132.30 39.75
C MET A 414 32.00 -133.73 40.25
N LYS A 415 33.13 -134.32 39.84
CA LYS A 415 33.51 -135.70 40.17
C LYS A 415 34.46 -135.83 41.36
N VAL A 416 35.29 -134.82 41.65
CA VAL A 416 36.19 -134.82 42.83
C VAL A 416 35.68 -133.96 43.99
N GLY A 417 34.78 -133.01 43.73
CA GLY A 417 34.25 -132.07 44.71
C GLY A 417 35.20 -130.90 45.03
N PRO A 418 34.68 -129.81 45.62
CA PRO A 418 35.40 -128.54 45.75
C PRO A 418 36.72 -128.64 46.53
N ASN A 419 36.75 -129.41 47.63
CA ASN A 419 37.93 -129.50 48.51
C ASN A 419 39.13 -130.20 47.84
N ILE A 420 38.88 -131.09 46.88
CA ILE A 420 39.95 -131.73 46.09
C ILE A 420 40.27 -130.85 44.88
N PHE A 421 39.26 -130.29 44.22
CA PHE A 421 39.46 -129.41 43.09
C PHE A 421 40.31 -128.18 43.45
N ALA A 422 40.15 -127.60 44.64
CA ALA A 422 40.97 -126.47 45.12
C ALA A 422 42.48 -126.76 45.25
N GLN A 423 42.94 -127.99 45.02
CA GLN A 423 44.36 -128.40 45.04
C GLN A 423 44.92 -128.73 43.64
N ILE A 424 44.06 -128.73 42.60
CA ILE A 424 44.39 -129.10 41.20
C ILE A 424 43.70 -128.20 40.16
N GLY A 425 42.85 -127.28 40.62
CA GLY A 425 41.94 -126.50 39.81
C GLY A 425 42.69 -125.56 38.88
N HIS A 426 43.77 -124.95 39.34
CA HIS A 426 44.51 -124.00 38.53
C HIS A 426 45.11 -124.66 37.29
N TYR A 427 45.73 -125.84 37.45
CA TYR A 427 46.20 -126.64 36.30
C TYR A 427 45.05 -127.11 35.41
N VAL A 428 43.98 -127.64 36.00
CA VAL A 428 42.84 -128.21 35.26
C VAL A 428 42.08 -127.16 34.46
N GLN A 429 41.85 -125.96 35.03
CA GLN A 429 41.22 -124.82 34.37
C GLN A 429 42.12 -124.25 33.27
N MET A 430 43.44 -124.15 33.52
CA MET A 430 44.41 -123.71 32.51
C MET A 430 44.45 -124.63 31.29
N MET A 431 44.29 -125.93 31.50
CA MET A 431 44.31 -126.97 30.45
C MET A 431 42.91 -127.43 30.02
N ASP A 432 41.84 -126.70 30.38
CA ASP A 432 40.46 -127.03 30.02
C ASP A 432 40.26 -127.02 28.49
N ASN A 433 39.77 -128.14 27.93
CA ASN A 433 39.47 -128.27 26.52
C ASN A 433 38.18 -127.55 26.08
N LYS A 434 37.37 -127.05 27.03
CA LYS A 434 36.19 -126.21 26.75
C LYS A 434 36.53 -124.72 26.67
N ALA A 435 37.62 -124.28 27.29
CA ALA A 435 38.08 -122.89 27.21
C ALA A 435 38.55 -122.55 25.78
N ASN A 436 38.03 -121.44 25.24
CA ASN A 436 38.42 -120.91 23.93
C ASN A 436 38.83 -119.41 23.98
N ALA A 437 38.47 -118.70 25.04
CA ALA A 437 38.90 -117.34 25.30
C ALA A 437 39.37 -117.16 26.75
N ILE A 438 40.12 -116.08 26.99
CA ILE A 438 40.74 -115.75 28.26
C ILE A 438 40.63 -114.26 28.55
N SER A 439 40.34 -113.91 29.79
CA SER A 439 40.59 -112.57 30.34
C SER A 439 41.79 -112.63 31.27
N ALA A 440 42.54 -111.53 31.37
CA ALA A 440 43.72 -111.44 32.22
C ALA A 440 43.82 -110.07 32.91
N ALA A 441 44.34 -110.08 34.12
CA ALA A 441 44.75 -108.89 34.86
C ALA A 441 46.06 -109.17 35.61
N TYR A 442 46.89 -108.15 35.74
CA TYR A 442 48.11 -108.20 36.54
C TYR A 442 48.23 -106.87 37.28
N ASP A 443 48.21 -106.94 38.60
CA ASP A 443 48.44 -105.80 39.49
C ASP A 443 49.92 -105.78 39.88
N THR A 444 50.57 -104.60 39.82
CA THR A 444 51.96 -104.41 40.24
C THR A 444 52.09 -103.65 41.57
N HIS A 445 50.99 -103.35 42.26
CA HIS A 445 51.04 -103.03 43.68
C HIS A 445 51.67 -104.21 44.47
N PRO A 446 52.53 -103.93 45.46
CA PRO A 446 52.93 -104.95 46.42
C PRO A 446 51.70 -105.47 47.17
N ASN A 447 51.44 -106.78 47.08
CA ASN A 447 50.34 -107.41 47.77
C ASN A 447 50.53 -107.38 49.30
N GLN A 448 49.50 -107.81 50.05
CA GLN A 448 49.51 -107.81 51.52
C GLN A 448 50.70 -108.54 52.20
N PHE A 449 51.46 -109.37 51.48
CA PHE A 449 52.66 -110.06 51.97
C PHE A 449 53.99 -109.34 51.63
N GLY A 450 53.92 -108.16 50.99
CA GLY A 450 55.06 -107.25 50.81
C GLY A 450 56.07 -107.64 49.74
N THR A 451 55.70 -108.50 48.79
CA THR A 451 56.61 -108.95 47.71
C THR A 451 56.72 -107.93 46.58
N PRO A 452 57.85 -107.90 45.82
CA PRO A 452 58.05 -107.00 44.67
C PRO A 452 57.24 -107.40 43.43
N TYR A 453 56.44 -108.47 43.52
CA TYR A 453 55.45 -108.87 42.54
C TYR A 453 54.07 -108.77 43.22
N GLY A 454 53.08 -108.25 42.50
CA GLY A 454 51.71 -108.11 42.99
C GLY A 454 50.90 -109.38 42.77
N THR A 455 49.79 -109.27 42.05
CA THR A 455 48.82 -110.37 41.86
C THR A 455 48.41 -110.53 40.40
N SER A 456 48.43 -111.78 39.96
CA SER A 456 47.97 -112.23 38.65
C SER A 456 46.60 -112.88 38.76
N GLU A 457 45.67 -112.51 37.87
CA GLU A 457 44.40 -113.22 37.67
C GLU A 457 44.20 -113.54 36.20
N VAL A 458 43.66 -114.73 35.92
CA VAL A 458 43.08 -115.06 34.61
C VAL A 458 41.71 -115.70 34.76
N GLY A 459 40.82 -115.42 33.81
CA GLY A 459 39.51 -116.04 33.69
C GLY A 459 39.40 -116.91 32.44
N PHE A 460 38.95 -118.16 32.59
CA PHE A 460 38.81 -119.11 31.48
C PHE A 460 37.38 -119.17 30.96
N HIS A 461 37.19 -118.84 29.68
CA HIS A 461 35.87 -118.63 29.07
C HIS A 461 35.59 -119.59 27.92
N ASN A 462 34.36 -120.13 27.87
CA ASN A 462 33.81 -120.83 26.71
C ASN A 462 32.79 -119.92 26.00
N VAL A 463 33.29 -119.16 25.02
CA VAL A 463 32.49 -118.20 24.24
C VAL A 463 31.71 -118.95 23.17
N ARG A 464 30.38 -119.06 23.36
CA ARG A 464 29.48 -119.79 22.45
C ARG A 464 29.42 -119.22 21.03
N ASN A 465 29.61 -117.91 20.86
CA ASN A 465 29.63 -117.22 19.56
C ASN A 465 31.07 -116.89 19.09
N PHE A 466 32.06 -117.73 19.43
CA PHE A 466 33.49 -117.53 19.17
C PHE A 466 33.81 -116.93 17.79
N ASN A 467 33.42 -117.61 16.70
CA ASN A 467 33.70 -117.15 15.32
C ASN A 467 33.11 -115.77 15.01
N GLN A 468 31.95 -115.42 15.56
CA GLN A 468 31.35 -114.10 15.40
C GLN A 468 32.21 -113.03 16.10
N ARG A 469 32.68 -113.33 17.32
CA ARG A 469 33.50 -112.42 18.11
C ARG A 469 34.92 -112.25 17.57
N VAL A 470 35.49 -113.27 16.94
CA VAL A 470 36.74 -113.14 16.17
C VAL A 470 36.51 -112.26 14.95
N ASN A 471 35.50 -112.56 14.12
CA ASN A 471 35.24 -111.82 12.89
C ASN A 471 34.86 -110.35 13.10
N ASN A 472 34.21 -110.01 14.22
CA ASN A 472 33.90 -108.62 14.58
C ASN A 472 34.98 -107.95 15.45
N GLY A 473 36.14 -108.57 15.65
CA GLY A 473 37.27 -107.99 16.39
C GLY A 473 37.02 -107.78 17.89
N THR A 474 36.09 -108.54 18.50
CA THR A 474 35.85 -108.51 19.96
C THR A 474 36.48 -109.69 20.71
N LEU A 475 37.08 -110.65 20.02
CA LEU A 475 38.12 -111.55 20.53
C LEU A 475 39.37 -111.38 19.67
N LEU A 476 40.55 -111.40 20.29
CA LEU A 476 41.83 -111.03 19.65
C LEU A 476 42.90 -112.09 19.91
N THR A 477 43.83 -112.28 18.98
CA THR A 477 45.11 -112.95 19.32
C THR A 477 45.91 -112.05 20.25
N VAL A 478 46.92 -112.61 20.93
CA VAL A 478 47.73 -111.82 21.86
C VAL A 478 48.47 -110.68 21.15
N GLU A 479 48.97 -110.93 19.95
CA GLU A 479 49.67 -109.95 19.10
C GLU A 479 48.72 -108.85 18.62
N ALA A 480 47.48 -109.23 18.28
CA ALA A 480 46.45 -108.28 17.88
C ALA A 480 46.04 -107.38 19.06
N MET A 481 45.92 -107.94 20.27
CA MET A 481 45.63 -107.17 21.48
C MET A 481 46.82 -106.30 21.92
N GLU A 482 48.05 -106.81 21.89
CA GLU A 482 49.25 -106.03 22.18
C GLU A 482 49.39 -104.84 21.21
N LYS A 483 49.17 -105.07 19.91
CA LYS A 483 49.13 -104.00 18.92
C LYS A 483 48.00 -103.00 19.21
N LEU A 484 46.81 -103.48 19.55
CA LEU A 484 45.66 -102.63 19.86
C LEU A 484 45.95 -101.72 21.06
N LEU A 485 46.45 -102.26 22.18
CA LEU A 485 46.85 -101.49 23.36
C LEU A 485 47.89 -100.40 23.03
N ARG A 486 48.93 -100.75 22.26
CA ARG A 486 49.98 -99.81 21.85
C ARG A 486 49.49 -98.72 20.89
N SER A 487 48.36 -98.93 20.21
CA SER A 487 47.72 -97.95 19.30
C SER A 487 46.50 -97.22 19.88
N GLY A 488 45.85 -97.74 20.92
CA GLY A 488 44.52 -97.30 21.34
C GLY A 488 44.49 -96.14 22.33
N GLY A 489 45.64 -95.73 22.88
CA GLY A 489 45.75 -94.57 23.78
C GLY A 489 46.03 -93.25 23.06
N SER A 490 46.23 -93.23 21.74
CA SER A 490 46.44 -91.98 21.00
C SER A 490 45.14 -91.19 20.91
N ARG A 491 45.13 -89.98 21.49
CA ARG A 491 44.02 -89.04 21.37
C ARG A 491 43.74 -88.79 19.89
N GLY A 492 42.52 -89.05 19.43
CA GLY A 492 42.16 -88.92 18.02
C GLY A 492 42.47 -87.50 17.49
N ALA A 493 43.00 -87.42 16.27
CA ALA A 493 43.54 -86.18 15.69
C ALA A 493 42.56 -84.99 15.64
N ALA A 494 41.26 -85.25 15.82
CA ALA A 494 40.23 -84.22 15.96
C ALA A 494 40.28 -83.42 17.27
N SER A 495 40.95 -83.91 18.34
CA SER A 495 40.89 -83.33 19.69
C SER A 495 42.09 -82.46 20.10
N SER A 496 42.92 -82.03 19.16
CA SER A 496 44.02 -81.07 19.42
C SER A 496 43.46 -79.64 19.53
N ALA A 497 43.88 -78.89 20.55
CA ALA A 497 43.48 -77.48 20.71
C ALA A 497 43.94 -76.62 19.51
N ASN A 498 45.10 -76.93 18.93
CA ASN A 498 45.63 -76.25 17.75
C ASN A 498 44.76 -76.48 16.51
N VAL A 499 44.26 -77.72 16.31
CA VAL A 499 43.33 -78.05 15.21
C VAL A 499 42.03 -77.25 15.33
N THR A 500 41.51 -77.05 16.55
CA THR A 500 40.33 -76.21 16.80
C THR A 500 40.62 -74.73 16.56
N ALA A 501 41.76 -74.22 17.02
CA ALA A 501 42.16 -72.83 16.80
C ALA A 501 42.31 -72.50 15.30
N LEU A 502 42.97 -73.38 14.53
CA LEU A 502 43.13 -73.22 13.08
C LEU A 502 41.80 -73.29 12.33
N LYS A 503 40.86 -74.16 12.73
CA LYS A 503 39.49 -74.20 12.18
C LYS A 503 38.73 -72.90 12.44
N ASN A 504 38.79 -72.37 13.66
CA ASN A 504 38.15 -71.10 14.01
C ASN A 504 38.74 -69.94 13.20
N ARG A 505 40.09 -69.88 13.09
CA ARG A 505 40.77 -68.85 12.30
C ARG A 505 40.43 -68.92 10.81
N LEU A 506 40.27 -70.13 10.26
CA LEU A 506 39.83 -70.32 8.88
C LEU A 506 38.41 -69.76 8.67
N ALA A 507 37.49 -69.97 9.61
CA ALA A 507 36.12 -69.43 9.55
C ALA A 507 36.10 -67.89 9.65
N GLU A 508 36.91 -67.28 10.51
CA GLU A 508 37.09 -65.82 10.57
C GLU A 508 37.55 -65.24 9.22
N LEU A 509 38.58 -65.85 8.61
CA LEU A 509 39.11 -65.40 7.33
C LEU A 509 38.11 -65.57 6.18
N GLN A 510 37.32 -66.65 6.19
CA GLN A 510 36.21 -66.83 5.23
C GLN A 510 35.11 -65.77 5.40
N ALA A 511 34.76 -65.39 6.63
CA ALA A 511 33.81 -64.30 6.88
C ALA A 511 34.37 -62.94 6.43
N GLN A 512 35.66 -62.67 6.68
CA GLN A 512 36.33 -61.46 6.17
C GLN A 512 36.31 -61.39 4.64
N LYS A 513 36.64 -62.51 3.96
CA LYS A 513 36.59 -62.62 2.50
C LYS A 513 35.22 -62.21 1.93
N VAL A 514 34.13 -62.77 2.47
CA VAL A 514 32.76 -62.45 2.02
C VAL A 514 32.40 -60.99 2.29
N SER A 515 32.85 -60.42 3.41
CA SER A 515 32.64 -59.00 3.73
C SER A 515 33.39 -58.07 2.76
N GLN A 516 34.63 -58.40 2.39
CA GLN A 516 35.43 -57.66 1.41
C GLN A 516 34.82 -57.75 0.00
N GLU A 517 34.36 -58.94 -0.42
CA GLU A 517 33.67 -59.15 -1.71
C GLU A 517 32.34 -58.38 -1.81
N SER A 518 31.57 -58.32 -0.72
CA SER A 518 30.37 -57.49 -0.62
C SER A 518 30.71 -55.99 -0.71
N SER A 519 31.77 -55.56 -0.01
CA SER A 519 32.25 -54.17 -0.02
C SER A 519 32.71 -53.72 -1.41
N LEU A 520 33.40 -54.59 -2.17
CA LEU A 520 33.76 -54.31 -3.56
C LEU A 520 32.53 -54.12 -4.46
N ASN A 521 31.51 -54.97 -4.33
CA ASN A 521 30.26 -54.81 -5.10
C ASN A 521 29.56 -53.47 -4.78
N LEU A 522 29.50 -53.08 -3.50
CA LEU A 522 28.94 -51.78 -3.12
C LEU A 522 29.73 -50.60 -3.68
N LEU A 523 31.07 -50.63 -3.59
CA LEU A 523 31.93 -49.57 -4.11
C LEU A 523 31.87 -49.47 -5.66
N ASN A 524 31.81 -50.60 -6.37
CA ASN A 524 31.67 -50.63 -7.83
C ASN A 524 30.31 -50.05 -8.29
N ASN A 525 29.24 -50.33 -7.55
CA ASN A 525 27.93 -49.70 -7.79
C ASN A 525 27.98 -48.19 -7.53
N GLN A 526 28.57 -47.75 -6.41
CA GLN A 526 28.75 -46.32 -6.10
C GLN A 526 29.59 -45.59 -7.16
N LEU A 527 30.63 -46.22 -7.72
CA LEU A 527 31.41 -45.67 -8.82
C LEU A 527 30.57 -45.53 -10.10
N THR A 528 29.76 -46.55 -10.41
CA THR A 528 28.86 -46.56 -11.58
C THR A 528 27.80 -45.46 -11.49
N ASP A 529 27.16 -45.32 -10.32
CA ASP A 529 26.20 -44.24 -10.07
C ASP A 529 26.88 -42.85 -10.07
N SER A 530 28.12 -42.75 -9.62
CA SER A 530 28.91 -41.51 -9.69
C SER A 530 29.20 -41.08 -11.14
N TYR A 531 29.54 -42.02 -12.03
CA TYR A 531 29.69 -41.72 -13.47
C TYR A 531 28.36 -41.31 -14.12
N LYS A 532 27.25 -41.96 -13.74
CA LYS A 532 25.91 -41.59 -14.22
C LYS A 532 25.54 -40.17 -13.77
N ALA A 533 25.69 -39.86 -12.48
CA ALA A 533 25.43 -38.53 -11.94
C ALA A 533 26.32 -37.45 -12.58
N GLN A 534 27.59 -37.74 -12.91
CA GLN A 534 28.44 -36.82 -13.65
C GLN A 534 27.94 -36.54 -15.06
N LYS A 535 27.42 -37.56 -15.77
CA LYS A 535 26.78 -37.37 -17.09
C LYS A 535 25.56 -36.46 -17.01
N ASP A 536 24.73 -36.64 -15.97
CA ASP A 536 23.53 -35.82 -15.76
C ASP A 536 23.91 -34.36 -15.41
N ARG A 537 24.97 -34.14 -14.60
CA ARG A 537 25.54 -32.79 -14.35
C ARG A 537 26.10 -32.16 -15.62
N ALA A 538 26.81 -32.92 -16.46
CA ALA A 538 27.31 -32.41 -17.75
C ALA A 538 26.17 -32.00 -18.69
N ALA A 539 25.05 -32.73 -18.69
CA ALA A 539 23.85 -32.33 -19.40
C ALA A 539 23.19 -31.07 -18.81
N ALA A 540 23.20 -30.91 -17.48
CA ALA A 540 22.73 -29.69 -16.81
C ALA A 540 23.59 -28.46 -17.19
N VAL A 541 24.91 -28.60 -17.25
CA VAL A 541 25.84 -27.56 -17.75
C VAL A 541 25.52 -27.16 -19.18
N VAL A 542 25.30 -28.11 -20.10
CA VAL A 542 24.92 -27.82 -21.49
C VAL A 542 23.58 -27.07 -21.55
N LYS A 543 22.59 -27.49 -20.76
CA LYS A 543 21.28 -26.82 -20.66
C LYS A 543 21.40 -25.41 -20.08
N ALA A 544 22.26 -25.18 -19.09
CA ALA A 544 22.52 -23.86 -18.54
C ALA A 544 23.19 -22.92 -19.57
N LYS A 545 24.14 -23.42 -20.37
CA LYS A 545 24.75 -22.68 -21.49
C LYS A 545 23.71 -22.29 -22.55
N GLN A 546 22.81 -23.21 -22.91
CA GLN A 546 21.69 -22.93 -23.82
C GLN A 546 20.69 -21.89 -23.26
N ASN A 547 20.38 -21.96 -21.97
CA ASN A 547 19.52 -20.98 -21.30
C ASN A 547 20.15 -19.58 -21.27
N LEU A 548 21.47 -19.49 -21.03
CA LEU A 548 22.21 -18.23 -21.07
C LEU A 548 22.22 -17.63 -22.48
N GLU A 549 22.55 -18.43 -23.50
CA GLU A 549 22.53 -17.99 -24.91
C GLU A 549 21.13 -17.51 -25.35
N ALA A 550 20.06 -18.15 -24.86
CA ALA A 550 18.69 -17.72 -25.09
C ALA A 550 18.34 -16.40 -24.37
N ALA A 551 18.79 -16.22 -23.12
CA ALA A 551 18.61 -14.99 -22.37
C ALA A 551 19.37 -13.80 -22.99
N GLU A 552 20.61 -14.03 -23.46
CA GLU A 552 21.42 -13.01 -24.14
C GLU A 552 20.80 -12.57 -25.48
N LYS A 553 20.25 -13.52 -26.25
CA LYS A 553 19.46 -13.20 -27.46
C LYS A 553 18.18 -12.43 -27.14
N ALA A 554 17.49 -12.77 -26.05
CA ALA A 554 16.31 -12.03 -25.61
C ALA A 554 16.68 -10.59 -25.18
N LEU A 555 17.80 -10.41 -24.46
CA LEU A 555 18.32 -9.10 -24.09
C LEU A 555 18.63 -8.25 -25.34
N ALA A 556 19.36 -8.79 -26.31
CA ALA A 556 19.65 -8.10 -27.57
C ALA A 556 18.38 -7.66 -28.33
N LEU A 557 17.33 -8.50 -28.34
CA LEU A 557 16.04 -8.14 -28.93
C LEU A 557 15.32 -7.03 -28.15
N THR A 558 15.37 -7.03 -26.81
CA THR A 558 14.78 -5.94 -26.00
C THR A 558 15.54 -4.62 -26.14
N GLN A 559 16.88 -4.67 -26.24
CA GLN A 559 17.73 -3.51 -26.52
C GLN A 559 17.42 -2.90 -27.90
N GLN A 560 17.27 -3.73 -28.94
CA GLN A 560 16.84 -3.27 -30.26
C GLN A 560 15.45 -2.64 -30.22
N ASN A 561 14.46 -3.30 -29.60
CA ASN A 561 13.11 -2.76 -29.44
C ASN A 561 13.10 -1.40 -28.70
N LEU A 562 13.91 -1.24 -27.65
CA LEU A 562 14.06 0.05 -26.96
C LEU A 562 14.70 1.13 -27.86
N SER A 563 15.69 0.76 -28.66
CA SER A 563 16.27 1.66 -29.68
C SER A 563 15.21 2.10 -30.69
N ASP A 564 14.41 1.16 -31.20
CA ASP A 564 13.32 1.42 -32.15
C ASP A 564 12.22 2.29 -31.54
N LYS A 565 11.85 2.09 -30.27
CA LYS A 565 10.88 2.96 -29.57
C LYS A 565 11.44 4.36 -29.34
N LYS A 566 12.72 4.51 -28.98
CA LYS A 566 13.39 5.82 -28.85
C LYS A 566 13.43 6.56 -30.21
N ALA A 567 13.70 5.84 -31.31
CA ALA A 567 13.65 6.39 -32.66
C ALA A 567 12.23 6.79 -33.09
N ALA A 568 11.22 5.95 -32.78
CA ALA A 568 9.81 6.25 -33.03
C ALA A 568 9.34 7.49 -32.25
N LEU A 569 9.66 7.59 -30.96
CA LEU A 569 9.39 8.77 -30.13
C LEU A 569 10.01 10.03 -30.72
N LYS A 570 11.30 9.99 -31.10
CA LYS A 570 11.99 11.12 -31.77
C LYS A 570 11.29 11.52 -33.08
N SER A 571 10.82 10.54 -33.86
CA SER A 571 10.07 10.79 -35.10
C SER A 571 8.69 11.39 -34.85
N ALA A 572 7.97 10.92 -33.82
CA ALA A 572 6.68 11.47 -33.41
C ALA A 572 6.81 12.94 -32.99
N THR A 573 7.73 13.25 -32.06
CA THR A 573 8.02 14.63 -31.61
C THR A 573 8.37 15.55 -32.79
N ALA A 574 9.18 15.08 -33.75
CA ALA A 574 9.53 15.86 -34.95
C ALA A 574 8.32 16.12 -35.88
N ARG A 575 7.47 15.12 -36.11
CA ARG A 575 6.22 15.29 -36.88
C ARG A 575 5.27 16.26 -36.20
N ILE A 576 5.10 16.17 -34.89
CA ILE A 576 4.22 17.05 -34.12
C ILE A 576 4.74 18.50 -34.18
N ALA A 577 6.04 18.72 -33.97
CA ALA A 577 6.65 20.05 -34.11
C ALA A 577 6.41 20.67 -35.51
N SER A 578 6.45 19.85 -36.57
CA SER A 578 6.13 20.29 -37.92
C SER A 578 4.63 20.53 -38.13
N ALA A 579 3.77 19.66 -37.58
CA ALA A 579 2.32 19.73 -37.69
C ALA A 579 1.70 20.90 -36.90
N LEU A 580 2.38 21.43 -35.88
CA LEU A 580 1.93 22.62 -35.13
C LEU A 580 2.01 23.91 -35.95
N SER A 581 2.90 24.00 -36.95
CA SER A 581 3.09 25.20 -37.78
C SER A 581 1.81 25.72 -38.46
N PRO A 582 0.99 24.90 -39.16
CA PRO A 582 -0.28 25.38 -39.72
C PRO A 582 -1.30 25.84 -38.66
N TYR A 583 -1.32 25.24 -37.46
CA TYR A 583 -2.19 25.70 -36.37
C TYR A 583 -1.73 27.05 -35.79
N GLN A 584 -0.41 27.25 -35.64
CA GLN A 584 0.16 28.54 -35.25
C GLN A 584 -0.17 29.63 -36.29
N ALA A 585 -0.04 29.33 -37.59
CA ALA A 585 -0.42 30.24 -38.66
C ALA A 585 -1.93 30.53 -38.70
N LYS A 586 -2.79 29.53 -38.44
CA LYS A 586 -4.25 29.70 -38.33
C LYS A 586 -4.61 30.62 -37.17
N LEU A 587 -4.01 30.43 -35.99
CA LEU A 587 -4.22 31.27 -34.81
C LEU A 587 -3.74 32.71 -35.07
N GLN A 588 -2.53 32.88 -35.61
CA GLN A 588 -1.98 34.20 -35.95
C GLN A 588 -2.88 34.95 -36.96
N LYS A 589 -3.41 34.24 -37.98
CA LYS A 589 -4.35 34.83 -38.94
C LYS A 589 -5.65 35.25 -38.27
N ALA A 590 -6.25 34.40 -37.43
CA ALA A 590 -7.49 34.73 -36.72
C ALA A 590 -7.29 35.96 -35.79
N GLN A 591 -6.17 36.03 -35.08
CA GLN A 591 -5.80 37.16 -34.22
C GLN A 591 -5.62 38.46 -35.03
N ALA A 592 -4.96 38.39 -36.19
CA ALA A 592 -4.78 39.54 -37.08
C ALA A 592 -6.13 40.08 -37.60
N THR A 593 -7.03 39.19 -38.06
CA THR A 593 -8.38 39.59 -38.50
C THR A 593 -9.19 40.22 -37.37
N LEU A 594 -9.10 39.67 -36.15
CA LEU A 594 -9.76 40.22 -34.95
C LEU A 594 -9.27 41.63 -34.59
N VAL A 595 -7.97 41.92 -34.80
CA VAL A 595 -7.43 43.28 -34.64
C VAL A 595 -7.95 44.22 -35.71
N GLU A 596 -8.01 43.77 -36.98
CA GLU A 596 -8.56 44.56 -38.08
C GLU A 596 -10.05 44.93 -37.84
N ALA A 597 -10.87 43.97 -37.40
CA ALA A 597 -12.28 44.22 -37.11
C ALA A 597 -12.48 45.17 -35.91
N LYS A 598 -11.61 45.10 -34.88
CA LYS A 598 -11.61 46.07 -33.76
C LYS A 598 -11.23 47.48 -34.21
N ASN A 599 -10.30 47.62 -35.15
CA ASN A 599 -9.95 48.93 -35.74
C ASN A 599 -11.11 49.49 -36.59
N GLN A 600 -11.80 48.64 -37.36
CA GLN A 600 -13.01 49.00 -38.10
C GLN A 600 -14.15 49.46 -37.16
N LEU A 601 -14.35 48.79 -36.01
CA LEU A 601 -15.33 49.22 -35.01
C LEU A 601 -15.01 50.62 -34.44
N ALA A 602 -13.74 50.91 -34.15
CA ALA A 602 -13.34 52.23 -33.68
C ALA A 602 -13.68 53.32 -34.70
N ALA A 603 -13.39 53.09 -35.99
CA ALA A 603 -13.75 54.02 -37.06
C ALA A 603 -15.27 54.21 -37.21
N LEU A 604 -16.05 53.13 -37.10
CA LEU A 604 -17.52 53.19 -37.15
C LEU A 604 -18.11 53.96 -35.96
N LYS A 605 -17.57 53.81 -34.74
CA LYS A 605 -18.02 54.59 -33.57
C LYS A 605 -17.67 56.08 -33.69
N THR A 606 -16.53 56.44 -34.27
CA THR A 606 -16.25 57.85 -34.61
C THR A 606 -17.19 58.39 -35.69
N ALA A 607 -17.60 57.57 -36.66
CA ALA A 607 -18.60 57.96 -37.65
C ALA A 607 -20.00 58.17 -37.02
N GLU A 608 -20.43 57.27 -36.15
CA GLU A 608 -21.67 57.37 -35.35
C GLU A 608 -21.67 58.63 -34.47
N GLU A 609 -20.58 58.92 -33.76
CA GLU A 609 -20.44 60.13 -32.93
C GLU A 609 -20.59 61.41 -33.78
N ASN A 610 -19.98 61.44 -34.96
CA ASN A 610 -20.09 62.59 -35.88
C ASN A 610 -21.50 62.73 -36.49
N LYS A 611 -22.20 61.63 -36.77
CA LYS A 611 -23.62 61.66 -37.19
C LYS A 611 -24.52 62.19 -36.07
N ASN A 612 -24.29 61.79 -34.81
CA ASN A 612 -25.04 62.31 -33.66
C ASN A 612 -24.81 63.82 -33.47
N LYS A 613 -23.56 64.31 -33.61
CA LYS A 613 -23.27 65.76 -33.59
C LYS A 613 -23.99 66.53 -34.69
N ALA A 614 -24.08 65.97 -35.90
CA ALA A 614 -24.82 66.57 -37.01
C ALA A 614 -26.34 66.61 -36.73
N LEU A 615 -26.90 65.56 -36.12
CA LEU A 615 -28.30 65.52 -35.71
C LEU A 615 -28.63 66.60 -34.64
N GLU A 616 -27.80 66.76 -33.62
CA GLU A 616 -28.03 67.81 -32.61
C GLU A 616 -27.89 69.23 -33.21
N ALA A 617 -26.99 69.44 -34.17
CA ALA A 617 -26.93 70.69 -34.93
C ALA A 617 -28.20 70.93 -35.76
N ALA A 618 -28.70 69.91 -36.47
CA ALA A 618 -29.94 70.01 -37.25
C ALA A 618 -31.17 70.31 -36.37
N LYS A 619 -31.25 69.72 -35.16
CA LYS A 619 -32.28 70.03 -34.17
C LYS A 619 -32.20 71.49 -33.69
N ALA A 620 -30.99 71.99 -33.40
CA ALA A 620 -30.77 73.38 -33.01
C ALA A 620 -31.17 74.36 -34.13
N GLU A 621 -30.87 74.04 -35.39
CA GLU A 621 -31.31 74.85 -36.53
C GLU A 621 -32.83 74.82 -36.74
N LEU A 622 -33.50 73.68 -36.52
CA LEU A 622 -34.96 73.57 -36.56
C LEU A 622 -35.61 74.46 -35.48
N VAL A 623 -35.10 74.44 -34.25
CA VAL A 623 -35.56 75.34 -33.16
C VAL A 623 -35.31 76.81 -33.52
N ALA A 624 -34.16 77.14 -34.13
CA ALA A 624 -33.88 78.49 -34.59
C ALA A 624 -34.87 78.95 -35.69
N ALA A 625 -35.22 78.09 -36.64
CA ALA A 625 -36.22 78.38 -37.67
C ALA A 625 -37.63 78.55 -37.06
N GLN A 626 -38.02 77.70 -36.09
CA GLN A 626 -39.29 77.84 -35.36
C GLN A 626 -39.40 79.18 -34.62
N ASN A 627 -38.30 79.64 -34.01
CA ASN A 627 -38.24 80.96 -33.38
C ASN A 627 -38.36 82.11 -34.41
N ARG A 628 -37.86 81.94 -35.65
CA ARG A 628 -38.06 82.92 -36.73
C ARG A 628 -39.52 82.98 -37.20
N VAL A 629 -40.21 81.83 -37.30
CA VAL A 629 -41.66 81.79 -37.57
C VAL A 629 -42.41 82.58 -36.50
N ALA A 630 -42.17 82.31 -35.22
CA ALA A 630 -42.82 83.02 -34.12
C ALA A 630 -42.56 84.55 -34.16
N ALA A 631 -41.32 84.97 -34.45
CA ALA A 631 -40.97 86.38 -34.60
C ALA A 631 -41.65 87.05 -35.82
N ALA A 632 -41.74 86.35 -36.95
CA ALA A 632 -42.41 86.85 -38.15
C ALA A 632 -43.94 86.96 -37.94
N GLN A 633 -44.56 85.94 -37.32
CA GLN A 633 -45.98 85.94 -36.98
C GLN A 633 -46.30 87.06 -35.98
N LYS A 634 -45.44 87.30 -34.99
CA LYS A 634 -45.56 88.48 -34.10
C LYS A 634 -45.54 89.78 -34.89
N LYS A 635 -44.58 89.96 -35.82
CA LYS A 635 -44.51 91.18 -36.65
C LYS A 635 -45.79 91.42 -37.47
N VAL A 636 -46.41 90.37 -38.02
CA VAL A 636 -47.71 90.50 -38.72
C VAL A 636 -48.81 90.96 -37.75
N SER A 637 -48.85 90.41 -36.53
CA SER A 637 -49.81 90.80 -35.49
C SER A 637 -49.62 92.25 -35.02
N ASP A 638 -48.38 92.66 -34.79
CA ASP A 638 -48.01 94.02 -34.38
C ASP A 638 -48.47 95.05 -35.44
N LEU A 639 -48.20 94.78 -36.73
CA LEU A 639 -48.62 95.65 -37.84
C LEU A 639 -50.15 95.69 -37.99
N LYS A 640 -50.83 94.54 -38.00
CA LYS A 640 -52.30 94.49 -38.17
C LYS A 640 -53.07 95.18 -37.04
N THR A 641 -52.50 95.25 -35.84
CA THR A 641 -53.13 95.94 -34.70
C THR A 641 -52.70 97.40 -34.54
N ALA A 642 -51.68 97.88 -35.27
CA ALA A 642 -51.18 99.25 -35.13
C ALA A 642 -52.25 100.36 -35.32
N PRO A 643 -53.21 100.28 -36.28
CA PRO A 643 -54.28 101.27 -36.39
C PRO A 643 -55.20 101.30 -35.16
N GLN A 644 -55.44 100.14 -34.54
CA GLN A 644 -56.26 99.99 -33.34
C GLN A 644 -55.52 100.50 -32.10
N GLN A 645 -54.19 100.30 -32.04
CA GLN A 645 -53.32 100.87 -31.01
C GLN A 645 -53.26 102.41 -31.12
N LEU A 646 -53.17 102.96 -32.33
CA LEU A 646 -53.22 104.41 -32.56
C LEU A 646 -54.58 105.00 -32.17
N GLU A 647 -55.68 104.36 -32.55
CA GLU A 647 -57.02 104.84 -32.17
C GLU A 647 -57.21 104.82 -30.65
N LYS A 648 -56.75 103.76 -29.96
CA LYS A 648 -56.73 103.75 -28.49
C LYS A 648 -55.86 104.87 -27.93
N ALA A 649 -54.65 105.09 -28.45
CA ALA A 649 -53.76 106.16 -27.97
C ALA A 649 -54.38 107.56 -28.15
N LYS A 650 -55.13 107.80 -29.25
CA LYS A 650 -55.89 109.04 -29.45
C LYS A 650 -57.02 109.20 -28.42
N GLN A 651 -57.71 108.12 -28.06
CA GLN A 651 -58.75 108.13 -27.03
C GLN A 651 -58.17 108.37 -25.64
N ASP A 652 -57.05 107.71 -25.30
CA ASP A 652 -56.29 107.94 -24.07
C ASP A 652 -55.81 109.42 -23.98
N LEU A 653 -55.39 110.01 -25.11
CA LEU A 653 -55.04 111.44 -25.21
C LEU A 653 -56.25 112.38 -25.06
N ALA A 654 -57.36 112.11 -25.75
CA ALA A 654 -58.56 112.92 -25.65
C ALA A 654 -59.15 112.91 -24.22
N ALA A 655 -59.05 111.78 -23.52
CA ALA A 655 -59.40 111.67 -22.11
C ALA A 655 -58.47 112.53 -21.21
N ALA A 656 -57.16 112.48 -21.44
CA ALA A 656 -56.20 113.30 -20.70
C ALA A 656 -56.39 114.82 -20.94
N GLU A 657 -56.65 115.24 -22.19
CA GLU A 657 -56.92 116.65 -22.49
C GLU A 657 -58.27 117.14 -21.94
N ALA A 658 -59.27 116.24 -21.84
CA ALA A 658 -60.54 116.54 -21.19
C ALA A 658 -60.40 116.67 -19.67
N ASP A 659 -59.66 115.77 -19.00
CA ASP A 659 -59.39 115.88 -17.56
C ASP A 659 -58.56 117.14 -17.25
N LEU A 660 -57.49 117.41 -18.00
CA LEU A 660 -56.70 118.64 -17.89
C LEU A 660 -57.57 119.90 -17.91
N LYS A 661 -58.52 119.96 -18.84
CA LYS A 661 -59.47 121.08 -18.95
C LYS A 661 -60.45 121.14 -17.78
N ALA A 662 -60.91 120.00 -17.26
CA ALA A 662 -61.75 119.95 -16.07
C ALA A 662 -60.98 120.40 -14.81
N LYS A 663 -59.75 119.91 -14.60
CA LYS A 663 -58.86 120.33 -13.50
C LYS A 663 -58.56 121.82 -13.56
N GLN A 664 -58.34 122.38 -14.76
CA GLN A 664 -58.09 123.82 -14.93
C GLN A 664 -59.29 124.66 -14.45
N VAL A 665 -60.52 124.31 -14.86
CA VAL A 665 -61.73 125.02 -14.42
C VAL A 665 -61.93 124.91 -12.91
N VAL A 666 -61.61 123.76 -12.29
CA VAL A 666 -61.65 123.60 -10.83
C VAL A 666 -60.59 124.48 -10.15
N ALA A 667 -59.34 124.51 -10.63
CA ALA A 667 -58.28 125.34 -10.06
C ALA A 667 -58.60 126.84 -10.16
N GLU A 668 -59.11 127.30 -11.30
CA GLU A 668 -59.57 128.68 -11.50
C GLU A 668 -60.74 129.04 -10.56
N ALA A 669 -61.71 128.13 -10.38
CA ALA A 669 -62.86 128.35 -9.50
C ALA A 669 -62.50 128.33 -7.99
N GLU A 670 -61.67 127.38 -7.53
CA GLU A 670 -61.26 127.33 -6.13
C GLU A 670 -60.35 128.52 -5.75
N ASN A 671 -59.54 129.01 -6.69
CA ASN A 671 -58.74 130.22 -6.50
C ASN A 671 -59.62 131.50 -6.49
N ALA A 672 -60.65 131.58 -7.34
CA ALA A 672 -61.63 132.67 -7.28
C ALA A 672 -62.34 132.74 -5.91
N LYS A 673 -62.83 131.60 -5.40
CA LYS A 673 -63.40 131.52 -4.04
C LYS A 673 -62.40 131.93 -2.95
N LEU A 674 -61.11 131.62 -3.12
CA LEU A 674 -60.07 132.03 -2.18
C LEU A 674 -59.94 133.55 -2.12
N VAL A 675 -59.94 134.23 -3.28
CA VAL A 675 -59.90 135.70 -3.37
C VAL A 675 -61.16 136.34 -2.77
N ASP A 676 -62.34 135.78 -3.05
CA ASP A 676 -63.61 136.27 -2.47
C ASP A 676 -63.63 136.12 -0.94
N LEU A 677 -63.26 134.95 -0.41
CA LEU A 677 -63.20 134.72 1.04
C LEU A 677 -62.14 135.58 1.73
N GLN A 678 -61.00 135.84 1.09
CA GLN A 678 -60.00 136.80 1.60
C GLN A 678 -60.57 138.23 1.65
N THR A 679 -61.34 138.61 0.63
CA THR A 679 -62.00 139.93 0.57
C THR A 679 -63.05 140.07 1.68
N VAL A 680 -63.94 139.08 1.85
CA VAL A 680 -64.95 139.05 2.93
C VAL A 680 -64.31 139.03 4.31
N TYR A 681 -63.23 138.27 4.51
CA TYR A 681 -62.47 138.32 5.77
C TYR A 681 -61.96 139.73 6.05
N ASN A 682 -61.33 140.39 5.08
CA ASN A 682 -60.79 141.74 5.25
C ASN A 682 -61.88 142.79 5.52
N GLU A 683 -63.06 142.70 4.89
CA GLU A 683 -64.21 143.57 5.21
C GLU A 683 -64.70 143.37 6.65
N LEU A 684 -64.90 142.11 7.07
CA LEU A 684 -65.33 141.78 8.44
C LEU A 684 -64.29 142.22 9.49
N LEU A 685 -63.01 142.08 9.17
CA LEU A 685 -61.90 142.49 10.02
C LEU A 685 -61.82 144.02 10.16
N ALA A 686 -62.06 144.76 9.07
CA ALA A 686 -62.16 146.21 9.10
C ALA A 686 -63.36 146.67 9.94
N ASN A 687 -64.51 146.00 9.83
CA ASN A 687 -65.70 146.27 10.64
C ASN A 687 -65.47 146.00 12.14
N TYR A 688 -64.82 144.88 12.49
CA TYR A 688 -64.41 144.58 13.87
C TYR A 688 -63.50 145.68 14.45
N ASN A 689 -62.47 146.10 13.69
CA ASN A 689 -61.58 147.19 14.11
C ASN A 689 -62.32 148.53 14.27
N TYR A 690 -63.26 148.84 13.38
CA TYR A 690 -64.06 150.08 13.45
C TYR A 690 -64.98 150.12 14.69
N LEU A 691 -65.69 149.03 14.98
CA LEU A 691 -66.57 148.94 16.15
C LEU A 691 -65.78 148.94 17.46
N LEU A 692 -64.59 148.31 17.49
CA LEU A 692 -63.67 148.35 18.63
C LEU A 692 -63.26 149.79 18.98
N ASP A 693 -63.05 150.65 17.98
CA ASP A 693 -62.51 152.01 18.19
C ASP A 693 -63.55 153.05 18.62
N LEU A 694 -64.85 152.72 18.56
CA LEU A 694 -65.96 153.58 19.01
C LEU A 694 -66.20 153.54 20.53
N LEU A 695 -65.67 152.55 21.26
CA LEU A 695 -65.89 152.42 22.70
C LEU A 695 -65.05 153.41 23.54
N PRO A 696 -65.53 153.83 24.74
CA PRO A 696 -64.74 154.62 25.69
C PRO A 696 -63.40 153.95 26.01
N LYS A 697 -62.35 154.74 26.28
CA LYS A 697 -60.96 154.26 26.31
C LYS A 697 -60.72 153.18 27.37
N GLU A 698 -61.42 153.29 28.48
CA GLU A 698 -61.42 152.39 29.64
C GLU A 698 -62.05 151.03 29.26
N VAL A 699 -63.12 151.06 28.46
CA VAL A 699 -63.81 149.87 27.95
C VAL A 699 -63.01 149.24 26.80
N ARG A 700 -62.38 150.08 25.96
CA ARG A 700 -61.47 149.67 24.88
C ARG A 700 -60.32 148.83 25.44
N GLN A 701 -59.70 149.23 26.55
CA GLN A 701 -58.62 148.47 27.18
C GLN A 701 -59.08 147.13 27.80
N ALA A 702 -60.37 146.96 28.10
CA ALA A 702 -60.92 145.68 28.57
C ALA A 702 -61.24 144.70 27.42
N LEU A 703 -61.43 145.18 26.20
CA LEU A 703 -61.74 144.37 25.00
C LEU A 703 -60.56 144.24 24.01
N ALA A 704 -59.55 145.11 24.11
CA ALA A 704 -58.36 145.09 23.27
C ALA A 704 -57.31 144.07 23.74
N SER A 705 -57.70 142.80 23.84
CA SER A 705 -56.74 141.69 23.74
C SER A 705 -56.34 141.51 22.27
N ALA A 706 -55.06 141.72 21.98
CA ALA A 706 -54.49 141.69 20.63
C ALA A 706 -54.57 140.27 19.99
N THR A 707 -54.48 140.09 18.66
CA THR A 707 -53.99 141.01 17.61
C THR A 707 -54.83 140.87 16.34
N THR A 708 -55.08 141.98 15.64
CA THR A 708 -55.84 141.99 14.37
C THR A 708 -54.90 142.22 13.18
N THR A 709 -54.80 141.24 12.26
CA THR A 709 -53.93 141.33 11.07
C THR A 709 -54.72 141.01 9.80
N THR A 710 -54.81 141.99 8.89
CA THR A 710 -55.41 141.84 7.54
C THR A 710 -54.56 140.95 6.63
N TYR A 711 -55.19 140.22 5.71
CA TYR A 711 -54.46 139.60 4.59
C TYR A 711 -54.33 140.64 3.49
N GLN A 712 -53.12 141.09 3.17
CA GLN A 712 -52.92 141.89 1.97
C GLN A 712 -53.02 140.99 0.74
N ALA A 713 -53.97 141.29 -0.16
CA ALA A 713 -54.06 140.64 -1.45
C ALA A 713 -52.87 141.09 -2.34
N ASN A 714 -51.88 140.21 -2.47
CA ASN A 714 -50.69 140.38 -3.33
C ASN A 714 -50.15 138.99 -3.67
N GLY A 715 -49.91 138.67 -4.94
CA GLY A 715 -49.33 137.37 -5.30
C GLY A 715 -49.53 136.82 -6.72
N GLY A 716 -49.94 137.62 -7.71
CA GLY A 716 -50.02 137.15 -9.09
C GLY A 716 -48.64 137.06 -9.77
N LEU A 717 -47.99 135.89 -9.73
CA LEU A 717 -46.78 135.54 -10.50
C LEU A 717 -46.91 134.10 -11.02
N ASN A 718 -47.09 133.77 -12.31
CA ASN A 718 -46.34 134.10 -13.54
C ASN A 718 -44.90 133.55 -13.63
N PHE A 719 -44.76 132.37 -14.27
CA PHE A 719 -43.64 131.90 -15.10
C PHE A 719 -42.23 131.78 -14.43
N ALA A 720 -41.23 131.05 -14.96
CA ALA A 720 -41.11 130.17 -16.13
C ALA A 720 -40.12 129.01 -15.78
N ALA A 721 -40.33 127.77 -16.21
CA ALA A 721 -39.91 127.21 -17.49
C ALA A 721 -38.37 127.15 -17.75
N ALA A 722 -37.72 126.08 -17.30
CA ALA A 722 -36.53 125.46 -17.90
C ALA A 722 -36.38 124.00 -17.39
N GLY A 723 -35.88 123.03 -18.15
CA GLY A 723 -35.57 123.05 -19.59
C GLY A 723 -34.44 122.10 -20.01
N ALA A 724 -34.80 120.87 -20.43
CA ALA A 724 -33.95 119.87 -21.10
C ALA A 724 -32.67 119.41 -20.34
N GLY A 725 -32.04 118.30 -20.76
CA GLY A 725 -30.70 118.01 -20.20
C GLY A 725 -29.99 116.68 -20.43
N SER A 726 -30.66 115.59 -20.83
CA SER A 726 -30.02 114.37 -21.41
C SER A 726 -28.94 113.59 -20.61
N GLN A 727 -28.70 112.38 -21.12
CA GLN A 727 -27.40 111.69 -21.19
C GLN A 727 -26.82 110.88 -20.00
N THR A 728 -26.37 109.66 -20.36
CA THR A 728 -25.03 109.10 -20.07
C THR A 728 -24.84 108.11 -18.88
N LEU A 729 -24.66 106.84 -19.29
CA LEU A 729 -23.80 105.78 -18.75
C LEU A 729 -24.16 104.94 -17.48
N LEU A 730 -23.67 103.69 -17.53
CA LEU A 730 -23.21 102.79 -16.46
C LEU A 730 -24.17 102.28 -15.35
N THR A 731 -24.39 100.96 -15.38
CA THR A 731 -24.19 100.04 -14.24
C THR A 731 -23.42 98.80 -14.76
N SER A 732 -22.48 98.12 -14.11
CA SER A 732 -21.86 98.10 -12.76
C SER A 732 -22.58 97.36 -11.62
N ASN A 733 -21.85 96.39 -11.05
CA ASN A 733 -22.01 95.78 -9.71
C ASN A 733 -23.31 94.94 -9.49
N ALA A 734 -23.47 94.12 -8.43
CA ALA A 734 -22.65 93.95 -7.22
C ALA A 734 -22.57 92.50 -6.71
N ASN A 735 -21.57 92.24 -5.86
CA ASN A 735 -21.53 91.14 -4.87
C ASN A 735 -22.09 91.67 -3.54
N PRO A 736 -22.69 90.86 -2.63
CA PRO A 736 -21.90 90.31 -1.52
C PRO A 736 -22.39 88.93 -0.99
N ALA A 737 -21.76 88.44 0.09
CA ALA A 737 -22.08 87.16 0.76
C ALA A 737 -22.36 87.35 2.27
N SER A 738 -23.08 86.41 2.90
CA SER A 738 -22.75 85.78 4.22
C SER A 738 -23.94 85.03 4.86
N GLN A 739 -23.71 83.79 5.35
CA GLN A 739 -24.29 83.13 6.57
C GLN A 739 -25.84 83.02 6.71
N ASP A 740 -26.48 81.97 7.25
CA ASP A 740 -26.06 80.67 7.88
C ASP A 740 -27.31 79.70 7.91
N GLU A 741 -27.40 78.51 8.54
CA GLU A 741 -26.62 77.88 9.62
C GLU A 741 -26.51 76.32 9.55
N LYS A 742 -27.62 75.58 9.68
CA LYS A 742 -27.68 74.13 10.06
C LYS A 742 -28.90 73.41 9.41
N ASP A 743 -29.05 72.07 9.40
CA ASP A 743 -28.65 71.11 10.43
C ASP A 743 -28.51 69.63 9.98
N ALA A 744 -28.05 68.79 10.92
CA ALA A 744 -28.25 67.35 11.05
C ALA A 744 -27.67 66.39 9.98
N SER A 745 -26.50 65.83 10.30
CA SER A 745 -26.10 64.48 9.89
C SER A 745 -25.61 63.72 11.13
N VAL A 746 -26.09 62.49 11.34
CA VAL A 746 -25.80 61.70 12.57
C VAL A 746 -24.79 60.61 12.26
N GLU A 747 -23.68 60.65 13.00
CA GLU A 747 -22.59 59.67 13.00
C GLU A 747 -22.99 58.39 13.77
N THR A 748 -22.34 57.25 13.58
CA THR A 748 -21.36 56.61 14.51
C THR A 748 -21.29 55.11 14.18
N LEU A 749 -20.31 54.26 14.52
CA LEU A 749 -18.87 54.27 14.89
C LEU A 749 -18.42 52.78 14.63
N ALA A 750 -17.16 52.32 14.57
CA ALA A 750 -15.96 52.70 15.30
C ALA A 750 -14.65 52.11 14.65
N ASN A 751 -13.57 52.89 14.68
CA ASN A 751 -12.27 52.64 15.37
C ASN A 751 -11.43 51.35 15.09
N VAL A 752 -10.19 51.42 14.54
CA VAL A 752 -8.85 51.72 15.19
C VAL A 752 -8.19 50.45 15.78
N ALA A 753 -6.89 50.11 15.71
CA ALA A 753 -5.61 50.64 15.14
C ALA A 753 -4.68 49.41 14.88
N THR A 754 -3.75 49.29 13.90
CA THR A 754 -2.48 49.99 13.53
C THR A 754 -1.28 49.92 14.50
N GLN A 755 -0.16 49.33 14.01
CA GLN A 755 1.27 49.57 14.37
C GLN A 755 1.82 49.05 15.73
N ALA A 756 3.12 48.69 15.92
CA ALA A 756 4.27 48.47 15.00
C ALA A 756 5.47 47.70 15.67
N GLN A 757 6.40 47.18 14.83
CA GLN A 757 7.91 47.01 14.91
C GLN A 757 8.74 47.08 16.23
N PRO A 758 10.09 46.79 16.27
CA PRO A 758 10.99 46.03 15.35
C PRO A 758 12.10 45.14 16.03
N LYS A 759 13.00 44.52 15.22
CA LYS A 759 14.42 44.11 15.53
C LYS A 759 14.63 42.93 16.55
N THR A 760 15.79 42.28 16.83
CA THR A 760 17.14 41.94 16.22
C THR A 760 17.83 40.86 17.12
N ASP A 761 18.96 40.16 16.89
CA ASP A 761 20.00 40.05 15.82
C ASP A 761 20.82 38.71 15.98
N ASN A 762 21.78 38.43 15.08
CA ASN A 762 22.97 37.53 15.24
C ASN A 762 22.80 35.99 15.38
N ASN A 763 23.80 35.10 15.16
CA ASN A 763 24.95 35.06 14.21
C ASN A 763 25.60 33.63 14.17
N THR A 764 26.34 33.31 13.09
CA THR A 764 27.46 32.31 12.97
C THR A 764 27.30 30.80 13.33
N ASN A 765 27.09 29.98 12.28
CA ASN A 765 28.08 29.06 11.64
C ASN A 765 28.66 27.76 12.32
N ALA A 766 29.04 26.80 11.44
CA ALA A 766 30.12 25.78 11.53
C ALA A 766 29.92 24.35 12.15
N THR A 767 29.42 23.42 11.32
CA THR A 767 29.99 22.07 10.94
C THR A 767 30.37 20.92 11.92
N SER A 768 29.99 19.70 11.48
CA SER A 768 30.71 18.38 11.47
C SER A 768 30.90 17.49 12.73
N THR A 769 30.10 16.41 12.83
CA THR A 769 30.44 14.93 12.88
C THR A 769 31.62 14.36 13.70
N PRO A 770 31.68 13.02 14.00
CA PRO A 770 30.64 11.97 14.22
C PRO A 770 30.94 11.02 15.43
N ALA A 771 30.05 10.06 15.78
CA ALA A 771 30.40 8.74 16.39
C ALA A 771 29.20 7.79 16.60
N THR A 772 29.48 6.48 16.76
CA THR A 772 28.57 5.34 17.06
C THR A 772 29.07 4.57 18.32
N PRO A 773 28.65 3.33 18.66
CA PRO A 773 27.29 2.79 18.94
C PRO A 773 27.18 2.10 20.33
N LYS A 774 25.97 1.67 20.74
CA LYS A 774 25.64 0.59 21.71
C LYS A 774 24.10 0.50 21.84
N ALA A 775 23.44 -0.56 22.32
CA ALA A 775 23.65 -2.02 22.30
C ALA A 775 22.38 -2.65 22.93
N SER A 776 21.90 -3.80 22.45
CA SER A 776 20.71 -4.48 23.02
C SER A 776 21.03 -5.22 24.32
N PRO A 777 19.99 -5.52 25.13
CA PRO A 777 19.79 -6.92 25.54
C PRO A 777 18.35 -7.42 25.29
N SER A 778 18.20 -8.74 25.40
CA SER A 778 17.00 -9.53 25.04
C SER A 778 16.13 -9.93 26.23
N GLN A 779 14.83 -10.13 26.01
CA GLN A 779 14.05 -11.19 26.68
C GLN A 779 12.85 -11.65 25.81
N SER A 780 12.15 -12.71 26.21
CA SER A 780 11.48 -13.64 25.28
C SER A 780 10.20 -14.32 25.83
N VAL A 781 9.47 -15.00 24.92
CA VAL A 781 8.27 -15.85 25.15
C VAL A 781 7.02 -14.99 25.52
N VAL A 782 5.77 -15.20 25.04
CA VAL A 782 4.97 -16.41 24.78
C VAL A 782 4.06 -16.28 23.54
N LEU A 783 3.74 -17.41 22.89
CA LEU A 783 2.67 -17.60 21.87
C LEU A 783 1.53 -18.46 22.46
N PRO A 784 0.26 -18.20 22.11
CA PRO A 784 -0.40 -18.91 20.99
C PRO A 784 -1.20 -17.96 20.07
N ASN A 785 -1.12 -18.06 18.74
CA ASN A 785 -1.61 -19.12 17.84
C ASN A 785 -3.15 -19.14 17.63
N THR A 786 -3.60 -18.34 16.68
CA THR A 786 -4.70 -18.68 15.75
C THR A 786 -4.25 -18.31 14.34
N GLY A 787 -4.39 -19.23 13.37
CA GLY A 787 -3.88 -19.03 12.00
C GLY A 787 -4.98 -18.84 10.96
N THR A 788 -4.58 -18.41 9.77
CA THR A 788 -5.31 -18.60 8.51
C THR A 788 -4.31 -18.65 7.36
N GLU A 789 -4.37 -19.70 6.53
CA GLU A 789 -3.45 -19.90 5.40
C GLU A 789 -4.03 -19.27 4.12
N ALA A 790 -3.41 -18.21 3.57
CA ALA A 790 -3.79 -17.69 2.25
C ALA A 790 -2.79 -16.71 1.58
N GLU A 791 -1.46 -16.91 1.60
CA GLU A 791 -0.57 -16.03 0.78
C GLU A 791 0.81 -16.60 0.36
N GLN A 792 0.85 -17.80 -0.24
CA GLN A 792 2.03 -18.31 -0.98
C GLN A 792 1.65 -19.06 -2.26
N LEU A 793 1.01 -18.39 -3.24
CA LEU A 793 0.76 -19.00 -4.57
C LEU A 793 0.58 -17.94 -5.69
N ALA A 794 1.58 -17.10 -5.91
CA ALA A 794 1.53 -16.01 -6.89
C ALA A 794 2.86 -15.78 -7.66
N PHE A 795 3.58 -16.84 -8.05
CA PHE A 795 4.84 -16.70 -8.80
C PHE A 795 5.06 -17.72 -9.95
N LEU A 796 4.01 -18.08 -10.69
CA LEU A 796 4.14 -18.70 -12.01
C LEU A 796 2.85 -18.47 -12.83
N GLY A 797 2.91 -17.77 -13.97
CA GLY A 797 1.67 -17.47 -14.68
C GLY A 797 1.64 -16.56 -15.92
N MET A 798 2.74 -16.25 -16.61
CA MET A 798 2.66 -15.57 -17.93
C MET A 798 3.88 -15.82 -18.83
N THR A 799 3.76 -16.76 -19.78
CA THR A 799 4.57 -16.82 -21.01
C THR A 799 3.99 -17.84 -22.01
N LEU A 800 4.39 -17.75 -23.28
CA LEU A 800 4.09 -18.69 -24.38
C LEU A 800 2.62 -18.79 -24.83
N GLY A 801 2.06 -17.66 -25.28
CA GLY A 801 0.87 -17.60 -26.14
C GLY A 801 1.21 -17.30 -27.61
N ALA A 802 1.96 -18.17 -28.30
CA ALA A 802 2.24 -18.03 -29.73
C ALA A 802 2.56 -19.37 -30.43
N ALA A 803 2.15 -19.47 -31.69
CA ALA A 803 2.35 -20.58 -32.65
C ALA A 803 1.60 -21.91 -32.41
N LEU A 804 0.56 -22.16 -33.23
CA LEU A 804 0.50 -23.29 -34.18
C LEU A 804 -0.77 -23.22 -35.06
N LEU A 805 -0.61 -22.77 -36.32
CA LEU A 805 -1.65 -22.78 -37.36
C LEU A 805 -1.10 -23.42 -38.65
N ALA A 806 -1.06 -24.75 -38.71
CA ALA A 806 -0.85 -25.54 -39.93
C ALA A 806 -1.18 -27.04 -39.70
N GLY A 807 -1.59 -27.76 -40.75
CA GLY A 807 -1.63 -29.25 -40.76
C GLY A 807 -2.78 -29.90 -39.95
N ALA A 808 -4.03 -29.94 -40.41
CA ALA A 808 -4.57 -30.75 -41.51
C ALA A 808 -4.80 -32.25 -41.22
N VAL A 809 -6.08 -32.59 -40.95
CA VAL A 809 -6.84 -33.77 -41.45
C VAL A 809 -6.12 -35.13 -41.55
N LYS A 810 -6.48 -36.08 -40.64
CA LYS A 810 -6.86 -37.44 -41.08
C LYS A 810 -7.77 -38.20 -40.10
N HIS A 811 -8.43 -39.22 -40.64
CA HIS A 811 -9.64 -39.87 -40.11
C HIS A 811 -9.47 -40.81 -38.90
N ARG A 812 -10.57 -40.92 -38.14
CA ARG A 812 -11.19 -42.16 -37.60
C ARG A 812 -10.30 -43.42 -37.54
N ARG A 813 -10.23 -44.02 -36.34
CA ARG A 813 -11.08 -45.20 -36.03
C ARG A 813 -11.16 -45.44 -34.51
N ARG A 814 -12.33 -45.90 -34.05
CA ARG A 814 -12.48 -46.55 -32.74
C ARG A 814 -11.85 -47.95 -32.82
N LYS A 815 -11.18 -48.38 -31.76
CA LYS A 815 -11.34 -49.74 -31.23
C LYS A 815 -10.99 -49.77 -29.74
N THR A 816 -11.83 -50.45 -28.97
CA THR A 816 -11.58 -50.83 -27.58
C THR A 816 -10.64 -52.03 -27.52
N LEU A 817 -9.73 -52.00 -26.56
CA LEU A 817 -9.47 -53.08 -25.61
C LEU A 817 -9.05 -52.45 -24.28
#